data_AF-A0A3M1E949-F1
#
_entry.id   AF-A0A3M1E949-F1
#
_cell.length_a   1.000
_cell.length_b   1.000
_cell.length_c   1.000
_cell.angle_alpha   90.00
_cell.angle_beta   90.00
_cell.angle_gamma   90.00
#
_symmetry.space_group_name_H-M   'P 1'
#
loop_
_entity.id
_entity.type
_entity.pdbx_description
1 polymer ?
#
loop_
_entity_poly.entity_id
_entity_poly.type
_entity_poly.pdbx_seq_one_letter_code
_entity_poly.pdbx_strand_id
1 'polypeptide(L)'
;MTGMGEEPIQPGRPVFLYDGDCGFCRGWVERWRDRTAGKVEFLPLQEAAARFPHLSPDRLRKEGHLVEPDGTVRRGAHAVFSALAYAPRGRVWLRLYRYVPGFAPVSEWFYRRVANNRGFLSACTRWLWGTSVPRPSFHLTRWLFLRAVALVYVIAFLSLAVQIVGLVGERGILPAGRYLEWVHSRLGEAAYHRVPTLAWIDVGDRTLRILCWGGAAAAALAFFRIAPAQMFALAWIAYLSLYHVGQTFLRFQWDILLLETGFLAILFAPWRLRPRLESEPPPSRLVRFLIVLLLFRLMFSSGIVKLLDDDPVGQEWHHLTALNYHFETECIPNPVAWYAHKLPEPFLKFCVLAMFGIEIAVPFLFFLPRRPRIIACFLQILLQLLIILTGNYGFFNWLTIALCIVLLDDAFLRRFFPRRAEVRIRPDPSRPRMPLVQRAAIVPLALILFVLNGIWMADTLRADRRQHVFSRLPGGLQTLLTWTEPFQLVNPYGLFRHMTTRRPEIIIEGSNDGRTWKPYEFKYKPGRLDRRPPFVAPHQPRLDWQMWFAALGDYRQPRNRWFVSLARRLLDGSPDVLDLLETNPFPDTPPRYLRAVLYDYHYTTWAERKKTGHWWKRSRLRTYFPVVTRDSFRPRRPSAPRTSK
;
A
#
# COMPACT_ATOMS: atom_id res chain seq x y z
N MET A 1 19.24 9.95 75.53
CA MET A 1 18.39 8.87 74.97
C MET A 1 18.81 8.67 73.53
N THR A 2 19.52 7.56 73.31
CA THR A 2 20.11 7.10 72.06
C THR A 2 19.03 6.82 71.03
N GLY A 3 19.28 7.25 69.78
CA GLY A 3 18.37 7.01 68.67
C GLY A 3 18.24 5.52 68.38
N MET A 4 17.01 5.03 68.39
CA MET A 4 16.68 3.78 67.73
C MET A 4 16.82 4.03 66.23
N GLY A 5 17.86 3.46 65.62
CA GLY A 5 17.92 3.31 64.18
C GLY A 5 16.79 2.38 63.76
N GLU A 6 15.72 2.93 63.21
CA GLU A 6 14.65 2.14 62.59
C GLU A 6 15.25 1.33 61.44
N GLU A 7 15.16 -0.01 61.53
CA GLU A 7 15.53 -0.88 60.42
C GLU A 7 14.70 -0.53 59.17
N PRO A 8 15.33 -0.43 57.99
CA PRO A 8 14.61 -0.12 56.76
C PRO A 8 13.59 -1.22 56.46
N ILE A 9 12.32 -0.84 56.33
CA ILE A 9 11.22 -1.76 55.99
C ILE A 9 11.57 -2.49 54.69
N GLN A 10 11.76 -3.81 54.76
CA GLN A 10 12.08 -4.65 53.61
C GLN A 10 10.78 -5.20 53.00
N PRO A 11 10.34 -4.69 51.83
CA PRO A 11 9.03 -5.04 51.27
C PRO A 11 8.96 -6.44 50.63
N GLY A 12 10.08 -7.18 50.54
CA GLY A 12 10.18 -8.49 49.88
C GLY A 12 10.04 -8.47 48.35
N ARG A 13 9.48 -7.38 47.80
CA ARG A 13 9.36 -7.08 46.36
C ARG A 13 9.61 -5.59 46.11
N PRO A 14 10.15 -5.20 44.94
CA PRO A 14 10.41 -3.80 44.66
C PRO A 14 9.11 -2.98 44.57
N VAL A 15 9.04 -1.85 45.27
CA VAL A 15 7.88 -0.95 45.33
C VAL A 15 8.23 0.42 44.74
N PHE A 16 7.57 0.78 43.63
CA PHE A 16 7.70 2.09 43.00
C PHE A 16 6.61 3.04 43.51
N LEU A 17 7.03 4.08 44.20
CA LEU A 17 6.18 5.14 44.75
C LEU A 17 6.03 6.27 43.74
N TYR A 18 4.79 6.71 43.52
CA TYR A 18 4.47 7.77 42.59
C TYR A 18 3.32 8.64 43.10
N ASP A 19 3.22 9.86 42.57
CA ASP A 19 2.13 10.78 42.90
C ASP A 19 0.80 10.33 42.24
N GLY A 20 -0.15 9.88 43.07
CA GLY A 20 -1.47 9.40 42.64
C GLY A 20 -2.41 10.48 42.09
N ASP A 21 -2.19 11.74 42.42
CA ASP A 21 -3.00 12.87 41.93
C ASP A 21 -2.48 13.39 40.59
N CYS A 22 -1.22 13.10 40.27
CA CYS A 22 -0.61 13.45 39.00
C CYS A 22 -1.09 12.55 37.86
N GLY A 23 -1.93 13.10 36.97
CA GLY A 23 -2.41 12.41 35.77
C GLY A 23 -1.30 11.91 34.84
N PHE A 24 -0.16 12.61 34.76
CA PHE A 24 1.02 12.15 34.01
C PHE A 24 1.62 10.91 34.66
N CYS A 25 1.85 10.92 35.98
CA CYS A 25 2.41 9.79 36.71
C CYS A 25 1.52 8.55 36.61
N ARG A 26 0.20 8.69 36.82
CA ARG A 26 -0.76 7.58 36.68
C ARG A 26 -0.69 6.90 35.32
N GLY A 27 -0.71 7.66 34.23
CA GLY A 27 -0.68 7.11 32.88
C GLY A 27 0.61 6.34 32.56
N TRP A 28 1.77 6.88 32.97
CA TRP A 28 3.05 6.21 32.73
C TRP A 28 3.27 5.00 33.63
N VAL A 29 2.80 5.07 34.89
CA VAL A 29 2.83 3.94 35.82
C VAL A 29 2.00 2.77 35.32
N GLU A 30 0.79 3.01 34.81
CA GLU A 30 -0.04 1.95 34.21
C GLU A 30 0.72 1.22 33.09
N ARG A 31 1.40 1.99 32.23
CA ARG A 31 2.26 1.44 31.17
C ARG A 31 3.49 0.69 31.69
N TRP A 32 4.06 1.09 32.82
CA TRP A 32 5.20 0.42 33.45
C TRP A 32 4.79 -0.85 34.20
N ARG A 33 3.61 -0.86 34.82
CA ARG A 33 2.98 -2.02 35.45
C ARG A 33 2.83 -3.17 34.45
N ASP A 34 2.29 -2.88 33.26
CA ASP A 34 2.23 -3.85 32.15
C ASP A 34 3.61 -4.38 31.72
N ARG A 35 4.62 -3.49 31.76
CA ARG A 35 5.96 -3.81 31.24
C ARG A 35 6.77 -4.67 32.20
N THR A 36 6.58 -4.48 33.50
CA THR A 36 7.25 -5.23 34.58
C THR A 36 6.52 -6.55 34.89
N ALA A 37 5.35 -6.79 34.30
CA ALA A 37 4.58 -8.03 34.45
C ALA A 37 4.33 -8.41 35.92
N GLY A 38 4.00 -7.41 36.75
CA GLY A 38 3.72 -7.60 38.18
C GLY A 38 4.94 -7.79 39.08
N LYS A 39 6.18 -7.75 38.53
CA LYS A 39 7.41 -7.87 39.32
C LYS A 39 7.72 -6.64 40.18
N VAL A 40 7.15 -5.49 39.83
CA VAL A 40 7.27 -4.24 40.58
C VAL A 40 5.87 -3.84 41.03
N GLU A 41 5.72 -3.61 42.32
CA GLU A 41 4.51 -3.04 42.90
C GLU A 41 4.51 -1.52 42.65
N PHE A 42 3.40 -0.95 42.20
CA PHE A 42 3.27 0.49 41.99
C PHE A 42 2.22 1.04 42.94
N LEU A 43 2.65 1.84 43.91
CA LEU A 43 1.82 2.32 45.00
C LEU A 43 1.69 3.86 44.94
N PRO A 44 0.46 4.41 44.98
CA PRO A 44 0.27 5.86 45.12
C PRO A 44 0.86 6.35 46.44
N LEU A 45 1.46 7.54 46.41
CA LEU A 45 2.04 8.18 47.58
C LEU A 45 1.04 8.33 48.74
N GLN A 46 -0.22 8.59 48.40
CA GLN A 46 -1.35 8.77 49.32
C GLN A 46 -1.57 7.52 50.20
N GLU A 47 -1.25 6.32 49.67
CA GLU A 47 -1.36 5.03 50.38
C GLU A 47 0.01 4.59 50.94
N ALA A 48 1.11 5.09 50.37
CA ALA A 48 2.47 4.73 50.75
C ALA A 48 2.89 5.30 52.12
N ALA A 49 2.31 6.42 52.56
CA ALA A 49 2.64 7.05 53.84
C ALA A 49 2.39 6.12 55.04
N ALA A 50 1.39 5.23 54.94
CA ALA A 50 1.11 4.23 55.97
C ALA A 50 2.13 3.07 56.00
N ARG A 51 2.75 2.77 54.84
CA ARG A 51 3.68 1.63 54.68
C ARG A 51 5.15 2.01 54.80
N PHE A 52 5.49 3.27 54.55
CA PHE A 52 6.87 3.80 54.60
C PHE A 52 6.90 5.17 55.33
N PRO A 53 6.64 5.21 56.65
CA PRO A 53 6.50 6.46 57.40
C PRO A 53 7.80 7.29 57.49
N HIS A 54 8.96 6.65 57.33
CA HIS A 54 10.28 7.28 57.33
C HIS A 54 10.57 8.12 56.07
N LEU A 55 9.74 8.03 55.02
CA LEU A 55 9.91 8.80 53.80
C LEU A 55 9.08 10.09 53.86
N SER A 56 9.77 11.24 53.92
CA SER A 56 9.13 12.57 53.97
C SER A 56 8.15 12.81 52.78
N PRO A 57 6.86 13.10 53.04
CA PRO A 57 5.84 13.33 52.00
C PRO A 57 6.19 14.44 51.00
N ASP A 58 6.86 15.50 51.44
CA ASP A 58 7.24 16.64 50.59
C ASP A 58 8.32 16.28 49.57
N ARG A 59 9.21 15.33 49.89
CA ARG A 59 10.22 14.83 48.94
C ARG A 59 9.62 13.85 47.95
N LEU A 60 8.67 13.02 48.40
CA LEU A 60 7.98 12.04 47.56
C LEU A 60 7.09 12.67 46.48
N ARG A 61 6.62 13.92 46.68
CA ARG A 61 5.89 14.68 45.64
C ARG A 61 6.80 15.15 44.50
N LYS A 62 8.06 15.51 44.80
CA LYS A 62 8.99 16.11 43.83
C LYS A 62 9.56 15.11 42.83
N GLU A 63 9.73 13.85 43.21
CA GLU A 63 10.30 12.81 42.36
C GLU A 63 9.77 11.41 42.69
N GLY A 64 9.87 10.49 41.74
CA GLY A 64 9.49 9.09 41.90
C GLY A 64 10.57 8.32 42.65
N HIS A 65 10.14 7.36 43.46
CA HIS A 65 11.02 6.59 44.33
C HIS A 65 10.83 5.10 44.06
N LEU A 66 11.91 4.32 44.11
CA LEU A 66 11.86 2.87 44.09
C LEU A 66 12.48 2.36 45.39
N VAL A 67 11.70 1.65 46.19
CA VAL A 67 12.18 0.89 47.34
C VAL A 67 12.49 -0.52 46.84
N GLU A 68 13.76 -0.90 46.88
CA GLU A 68 14.22 -2.24 46.50
C GLU A 68 13.88 -3.27 47.60
N PRO A 69 13.91 -4.58 47.31
CA PRO A 69 13.61 -5.62 48.30
C PRO A 69 14.47 -5.56 49.57
N ASP A 70 15.71 -5.08 49.44
CA ASP A 70 16.68 -4.90 50.53
C ASP A 70 16.48 -3.60 51.34
N GLY A 71 15.44 -2.82 51.03
CA GLY A 71 15.17 -1.52 51.67
C GLY A 71 15.91 -0.33 51.04
N THR A 72 16.76 -0.55 50.03
CA THR A 72 17.48 0.55 49.35
C THR A 72 16.51 1.44 48.59
N VAL A 73 16.58 2.74 48.82
CA VAL A 73 15.72 3.73 48.14
C VAL A 73 16.48 4.41 47.00
N ARG A 74 16.01 4.20 45.77
CA ARG A 74 16.47 4.91 44.56
C ARG A 74 15.48 6.03 44.22
N ARG A 75 15.97 7.12 43.60
CA ARG A 75 15.17 8.33 43.30
C ARG A 75 15.31 8.77 41.85
N GLY A 76 14.44 9.67 41.40
CA GLY A 76 14.58 10.35 40.11
C GLY A 76 14.62 9.41 38.90
N ALA A 77 15.50 9.71 37.94
CA ALA A 77 15.71 8.84 36.77
C ALA A 77 16.26 7.47 37.16
N HIS A 78 17.12 7.41 38.19
CA HIS A 78 17.66 6.16 38.73
C HIS A 78 16.55 5.21 39.20
N ALA A 79 15.52 5.72 39.89
CA ALA A 79 14.35 4.94 40.31
C ALA A 79 13.62 4.34 39.10
N VAL A 80 13.37 5.17 38.07
CA VAL A 80 12.66 4.75 36.85
C VAL A 80 13.43 3.66 36.10
N PHE A 81 14.74 3.85 35.88
CA PHE A 81 15.55 2.86 35.17
C PHE A 81 15.70 1.55 35.97
N SER A 82 15.76 1.65 37.29
CA SER A 82 15.82 0.47 38.17
C SER A 82 14.50 -0.31 38.17
N ALA A 83 13.36 0.39 38.23
CA ALA A 83 12.04 -0.24 38.12
C ALA A 83 11.88 -0.91 36.75
N LEU A 84 12.33 -0.25 35.68
CA LEU A 84 12.29 -0.80 34.33
C LEU A 84 13.26 -1.97 34.15
N ALA A 85 14.32 -2.10 34.95
CA ALA A 85 15.29 -3.21 34.87
C ALA A 85 14.64 -4.58 35.17
N TYR A 86 13.53 -4.60 35.91
CA TYR A 86 12.71 -5.79 36.15
C TYR A 86 11.93 -6.25 34.92
N ALA A 87 11.80 -5.41 33.89
CA ALA A 87 11.17 -5.76 32.62
C ALA A 87 12.12 -6.47 31.63
N PRO A 88 11.60 -7.31 30.71
CA PRO A 88 12.42 -7.90 29.63
C PRO A 88 13.15 -6.82 28.82
N ARG A 89 14.48 -6.95 28.69
CA ARG A 89 15.40 -5.97 28.06
C ARG A 89 15.47 -4.59 28.74
N GLY A 90 14.93 -4.43 29.95
CA GLY A 90 14.97 -3.17 30.68
C GLY A 90 16.32 -2.83 31.29
N ARG A 91 17.15 -3.86 31.59
CA ARG A 91 18.48 -3.73 32.18
C ARG A 91 19.45 -2.87 31.36
N VAL A 92 19.24 -2.74 30.06
CA VAL A 92 20.08 -1.90 29.18
C VAL A 92 20.07 -0.44 29.66
N TRP A 93 18.91 0.11 30.00
CA TRP A 93 18.80 1.50 30.44
C TRP A 93 19.50 1.74 31.77
N LEU A 94 19.38 0.79 32.70
CA LEU A 94 20.10 0.86 33.98
C LEU A 94 21.62 0.71 33.79
N ARG A 95 22.07 -0.11 32.83
CA ARG A 95 23.50 -0.21 32.48
C ARG A 95 24.02 1.09 31.87
N LEU A 96 23.28 1.70 30.94
CA LEU A 96 23.65 3.01 30.37
C LEU A 96 23.76 4.06 31.49
N TYR A 97 22.79 4.07 32.41
CA TYR A 97 22.81 4.95 33.57
C TYR A 97 24.04 4.75 34.47
N ARG A 98 24.49 3.50 34.68
CA ARG A 98 25.61 3.20 35.58
C ARG A 98 26.98 3.32 34.94
N TYR A 99 27.11 3.00 33.65
CA TYR A 99 28.41 2.75 33.03
C TYR A 99 28.77 3.69 31.88
N VAL A 100 27.82 4.44 31.30
CA VAL A 100 28.13 5.39 30.22
C VAL A 100 28.36 6.78 30.81
N PRO A 101 29.58 7.34 30.70
CA PRO A 101 29.86 8.69 31.17
C PRO A 101 28.88 9.71 30.59
N GLY A 102 28.40 10.64 31.43
CA GLY A 102 27.45 11.68 31.01
C GLY A 102 25.98 11.23 30.91
N PHE A 103 25.66 9.93 30.83
CA PHE A 103 24.27 9.49 30.70
C PHE A 103 23.44 9.78 31.96
N ALA A 104 23.98 9.46 33.15
CA ALA A 104 23.31 9.74 34.43
C ALA A 104 22.93 11.22 34.60
N PRO A 105 23.88 12.18 34.55
CA PRO A 105 23.55 13.60 34.76
C PRO A 105 22.58 14.14 33.70
N VAL A 106 22.72 13.73 32.44
CA VAL A 106 21.77 14.10 31.36
C VAL A 106 20.37 13.55 31.65
N SER A 107 20.26 12.27 32.00
CA SER A 107 18.97 11.65 32.27
C SER A 107 18.26 12.23 33.50
N GLU A 108 19.00 12.57 34.57
CA GLU A 108 18.46 13.24 35.75
C GLU A 108 18.07 14.69 35.45
N TRP A 109 18.83 15.40 34.61
CA TRP A 109 18.43 16.72 34.11
C TRP A 109 17.10 16.64 33.35
N PHE A 110 16.96 15.70 32.41
CA PHE A 110 15.70 15.49 31.69
C PHE A 110 14.56 15.10 32.63
N TYR A 111 14.82 14.22 33.60
CA TYR A 111 13.83 13.82 34.60
C TYR A 111 13.32 15.03 35.39
N ARG A 112 14.21 15.89 35.89
CA ARG A 112 13.82 17.12 36.61
C ARG A 112 13.00 18.06 35.73
N ARG A 113 13.36 18.23 34.46
CA ARG A 113 12.56 19.02 33.52
C ARG A 113 11.15 18.44 33.34
N VAL A 114 11.03 17.12 33.23
CA VAL A 114 9.72 16.44 33.16
C VAL A 114 8.94 16.60 34.47
N ALA A 115 9.60 16.40 35.61
CA ALA A 115 9.00 16.49 36.94
C ALA A 115 8.47 17.89 37.25
N ASN A 116 9.18 18.94 36.83
CA ASN A 116 8.77 20.33 37.03
C ASN A 116 7.66 20.77 36.06
N ASN A 117 7.41 20.01 34.98
CA ASN A 117 6.43 20.34 33.94
C ASN A 117 5.31 19.30 33.80
N ARG A 118 5.03 18.51 34.85
CA ARG A 118 4.06 17.40 34.83
C ARG A 118 2.66 17.83 34.34
N GLY A 119 2.18 19.03 34.69
CA GLY A 119 0.87 19.54 34.27
C GLY A 119 0.78 19.74 32.75
N PHE A 120 1.74 20.49 32.18
CA PHE A 120 1.86 20.68 30.74
C PHE A 120 2.06 19.35 30.01
N LEU A 121 2.97 18.50 30.48
CA LEU A 121 3.24 17.19 29.87
C LEU A 121 2.06 16.23 29.99
N SER A 122 1.24 16.33 31.04
CA SER A 122 -0.04 15.62 31.16
C SER A 122 -1.01 16.07 30.07
N ALA A 123 -1.12 17.39 29.81
CA ALA A 123 -1.92 17.92 28.71
C ALA A 123 -1.42 17.42 27.34
N CYS A 124 -0.11 17.50 27.07
CA CYS A 124 0.49 16.97 25.85
C CYS A 124 0.26 15.45 25.70
N THR A 125 0.43 14.69 26.79
CA THR A 125 0.21 13.24 26.79
C THR A 125 -1.25 12.91 26.49
N ARG A 126 -2.21 13.63 27.10
CA ARG A 126 -3.63 13.48 26.80
C ARG A 126 -3.95 13.84 25.35
N TRP A 127 -3.34 14.88 24.81
CA TRP A 127 -3.53 15.29 23.42
C TRP A 127 -2.95 14.28 22.42
N LEU A 128 -1.81 13.66 22.71
CA LEU A 128 -1.12 12.71 21.83
C LEU A 128 -1.61 11.25 21.98
N TRP A 129 -1.81 10.77 23.20
CA TRP A 129 -2.18 9.38 23.51
C TRP A 129 -3.65 9.20 23.90
N GLY A 130 -4.34 10.25 24.36
CA GLY A 130 -5.68 10.15 24.95
C GLY A 130 -5.69 9.98 26.46
N THR A 131 -6.83 9.60 27.02
CA THR A 131 -7.03 9.44 28.48
C THR A 131 -6.34 8.20 29.05
N SER A 132 -5.97 7.23 28.21
CA SER A 132 -5.29 5.99 28.59
C SER A 132 -3.96 5.85 27.84
N VAL A 133 -2.87 5.61 28.56
CA VAL A 133 -1.51 5.40 28.03
C VAL A 133 -1.05 3.91 27.97
N PRO A 134 -1.88 2.86 28.17
CA PRO A 134 -1.44 1.46 28.00
C PRO A 134 -0.84 1.17 26.61
N ARG A 135 -0.11 0.06 26.54
CA ARG A 135 0.46 -0.39 25.26
C ARG A 135 -0.68 -0.79 24.30
N PRO A 136 -0.68 -0.26 23.06
CA PRO A 136 -1.70 -0.66 22.10
C PRO A 136 -1.51 -2.13 21.69
N SER A 137 -2.63 -2.86 21.66
CA SER A 137 -2.74 -4.18 21.04
C SER A 137 -3.30 -4.05 19.61
N PHE A 138 -3.01 -5.04 18.77
CA PHE A 138 -3.31 -4.99 17.32
C PHE A 138 -3.90 -6.31 16.79
N HIS A 139 -4.54 -7.12 17.64
CA HIS A 139 -5.13 -8.40 17.22
C HIS A 139 -6.33 -8.18 16.27
N LEU A 140 -7.22 -7.25 16.63
CA LEU A 140 -8.37 -6.89 15.81
C LEU A 140 -7.93 -6.13 14.56
N THR A 141 -6.90 -5.28 14.70
CA THR A 141 -6.23 -4.64 13.56
C THR A 141 -5.71 -5.66 12.55
N ARG A 142 -4.97 -6.69 13.01
CA ARG A 142 -4.50 -7.77 12.13
C ARG A 142 -5.66 -8.50 11.47
N TRP A 143 -6.69 -8.83 12.24
CA TRP A 143 -7.85 -9.55 11.73
C TRP A 143 -8.57 -8.77 10.61
N LEU A 144 -8.85 -7.47 10.83
CA LEU A 144 -9.47 -6.62 9.82
C LEU A 144 -8.57 -6.43 8.59
N PHE A 145 -7.28 -6.13 8.80
CA PHE A 145 -6.32 -5.93 7.71
C PHE A 145 -6.26 -7.15 6.79
N LEU A 146 -6.08 -8.36 7.35
CA LEU A 146 -5.99 -9.57 6.55
C LEU A 146 -7.29 -9.83 5.78
N ARG A 147 -8.46 -9.59 6.38
CA ARG A 147 -9.74 -9.75 5.65
C ARG A 147 -9.89 -8.74 4.51
N ALA A 148 -9.49 -7.49 4.75
CA ALA A 148 -9.53 -6.46 3.72
C ALA A 148 -8.60 -6.80 2.53
N VAL A 149 -7.36 -7.23 2.80
CA VAL A 149 -6.41 -7.66 1.75
C VAL A 149 -6.91 -8.91 1.02
N ALA A 150 -7.46 -9.89 1.75
CA ALA A 150 -8.07 -11.08 1.14
C ALA A 150 -9.23 -10.72 0.20
N LEU A 151 -10.10 -9.79 0.60
CA LEU A 151 -11.18 -9.32 -0.25
C LEU A 151 -10.65 -8.60 -1.50
N VAL A 152 -9.62 -7.77 -1.37
CA VAL A 152 -8.96 -7.13 -2.51
C VAL A 152 -8.36 -8.17 -3.46
N TYR A 153 -7.74 -9.24 -2.95
CA TYR A 153 -7.27 -10.33 -3.80
C TYR A 153 -8.40 -11.01 -4.57
N VAL A 154 -9.52 -11.32 -3.90
CA VAL A 154 -10.70 -11.89 -4.57
C VAL A 154 -11.16 -10.97 -5.71
N ILE A 155 -11.31 -9.67 -5.44
CA ILE A 155 -11.68 -8.67 -6.44
C ILE A 155 -10.68 -8.67 -7.62
N ALA A 156 -9.37 -8.62 -7.34
CA ALA A 156 -8.33 -8.56 -8.35
C ALA A 156 -8.33 -9.81 -9.25
N PHE A 157 -8.46 -10.99 -8.66
CA PHE A 157 -8.52 -12.25 -9.39
C PHE A 157 -9.80 -12.40 -10.21
N LEU A 158 -10.97 -12.10 -9.64
CA LEU A 158 -12.24 -12.17 -10.38
C LEU A 158 -12.28 -11.14 -11.51
N SER A 159 -11.77 -9.94 -11.27
CA SER A 159 -11.62 -8.91 -12.29
C SER A 159 -10.71 -9.38 -13.43
N LEU A 160 -9.64 -10.11 -13.13
CA LEU A 160 -8.74 -10.65 -14.15
C LEU A 160 -9.31 -11.89 -14.87
N ALA A 161 -10.01 -12.77 -14.15
CA ALA A 161 -10.53 -14.04 -14.66
C ALA A 161 -11.41 -13.86 -15.90
N VAL A 162 -12.19 -12.78 -15.95
CA VAL A 162 -13.11 -12.46 -17.06
C VAL A 162 -12.43 -11.87 -18.30
N GLN A 163 -11.13 -11.58 -18.25
CA GLN A 163 -10.39 -10.94 -19.35
C GLN A 163 -9.08 -11.65 -19.71
N ILE A 164 -8.53 -12.50 -18.84
CA ILE A 164 -7.18 -13.07 -18.99
C ILE A 164 -6.96 -13.80 -20.33
N VAL A 165 -7.96 -14.54 -20.81
CA VAL A 165 -7.85 -15.30 -22.07
C VAL A 165 -7.78 -14.37 -23.27
N GLY A 166 -8.64 -13.35 -23.35
CA GLY A 166 -8.56 -12.36 -24.42
C GLY A 166 -7.27 -11.55 -24.40
N LEU A 167 -6.70 -11.30 -23.21
CA LEU A 167 -5.47 -10.52 -23.06
C LEU A 167 -4.23 -11.32 -23.45
N VAL A 168 -4.05 -12.51 -22.85
CA VAL A 168 -2.79 -13.29 -22.94
C VAL A 168 -2.97 -14.79 -23.19
N GLY A 169 -4.19 -15.24 -23.46
CA GLY A 169 -4.45 -16.61 -23.92
C GLY A 169 -3.89 -16.89 -25.31
N GLU A 170 -4.01 -18.14 -25.77
CA GLU A 170 -3.43 -18.62 -27.02
C GLU A 170 -3.88 -17.80 -28.25
N ARG A 171 -5.16 -17.42 -28.26
CA ARG A 171 -5.77 -16.54 -29.28
C ARG A 171 -5.94 -15.09 -28.83
N GLY A 172 -5.40 -14.74 -27.66
CA GLY A 172 -5.42 -13.41 -27.10
C GLY A 172 -4.48 -12.41 -27.78
N ILE A 173 -4.47 -11.18 -27.28
CA ILE A 173 -3.67 -10.07 -27.80
C ILE A 173 -2.17 -10.36 -27.69
N LEU A 174 -1.70 -10.82 -26.52
CA LEU A 174 -0.29 -11.12 -26.26
C LEU A 174 -0.15 -12.54 -25.68
N PRO A 175 -0.16 -13.59 -26.51
CA PRO A 175 -0.13 -14.98 -26.03
C PRO A 175 1.05 -15.25 -25.09
N ALA A 176 0.74 -15.74 -23.89
CA ALA A 176 1.72 -16.02 -22.84
C ALA A 176 2.75 -17.07 -23.25
N GLY A 177 2.34 -18.13 -23.95
CA GLY A 177 3.24 -19.18 -24.42
C GLY A 177 4.36 -18.65 -25.32
N ARG A 178 4.01 -17.84 -26.33
CA ARG A 178 5.00 -17.19 -27.22
C ARG A 178 5.93 -16.26 -26.47
N TYR A 179 5.44 -15.59 -25.43
CA TYR A 179 6.26 -14.73 -24.59
C TYR A 179 7.29 -15.56 -23.80
N LEU A 180 6.86 -16.63 -23.15
CA LEU A 180 7.75 -17.51 -22.38
C LEU A 180 8.80 -18.18 -23.28
N GLU A 181 8.40 -18.69 -24.44
CA GLU A 181 9.31 -19.23 -25.47
C GLU A 181 10.37 -18.20 -25.89
N TRP A 182 9.94 -16.97 -26.19
CA TRP A 182 10.86 -15.89 -26.59
C TRP A 182 11.81 -15.48 -25.46
N VAL A 183 11.35 -15.44 -24.21
CA VAL A 183 12.21 -15.12 -23.07
C VAL A 183 13.23 -16.23 -22.86
N HIS A 184 12.81 -17.50 -22.88
CA HIS A 184 13.72 -18.62 -22.71
C HIS A 184 14.75 -18.69 -23.85
N SER A 185 14.35 -18.44 -25.10
CA SER A 185 15.28 -18.41 -26.24
C SER A 185 16.32 -17.29 -26.15
N ARG A 186 16.10 -16.26 -25.33
CA ARG A 186 17.01 -15.12 -25.15
C ARG A 186 17.87 -15.22 -23.89
N LEU A 187 17.33 -15.78 -22.81
CA LEU A 187 17.95 -15.77 -21.48
C LEU A 187 18.35 -17.16 -20.97
N GLY A 188 17.95 -18.24 -21.66
CA GLY A 188 18.16 -19.61 -21.21
C GLY A 188 17.60 -19.83 -19.81
N GLU A 189 18.38 -20.46 -18.93
CA GLU A 189 18.01 -20.75 -17.53
C GLU A 189 17.74 -19.50 -16.69
N ALA A 190 18.33 -18.35 -17.05
CA ALA A 190 18.05 -17.10 -16.32
C ALA A 190 16.58 -16.64 -16.50
N ALA A 191 15.85 -17.17 -17.49
CA ALA A 191 14.44 -16.91 -17.71
C ALA A 191 13.57 -17.26 -16.49
N TYR A 192 13.83 -18.39 -15.83
CA TYR A 192 13.04 -18.86 -14.68
C TYR A 192 13.11 -17.89 -13.50
N HIS A 193 14.29 -17.30 -13.27
CA HIS A 193 14.48 -16.27 -12.24
C HIS A 193 13.92 -14.91 -12.66
N ARG A 194 14.06 -14.51 -13.93
CA ARG A 194 13.60 -13.21 -14.43
C ARG A 194 12.10 -13.12 -14.59
N VAL A 195 11.44 -14.25 -14.82
CA VAL A 195 9.99 -14.38 -15.00
C VAL A 195 9.50 -15.52 -14.10
N PRO A 196 9.50 -15.36 -12.76
CA PRO A 196 9.05 -16.39 -11.84
C PRO A 196 7.54 -16.60 -11.98
N THR A 197 7.15 -17.68 -12.64
CA THR A 197 5.75 -18.02 -12.88
C THR A 197 5.53 -19.53 -12.87
N LEU A 198 4.38 -19.97 -12.38
CA LEU A 198 3.92 -21.36 -12.50
C LEU A 198 3.61 -21.74 -13.96
N ALA A 199 3.46 -20.75 -14.85
CA ALA A 199 3.18 -20.98 -16.27
C ALA A 199 4.35 -21.61 -17.05
N TRP A 200 5.53 -21.78 -16.44
CA TRP A 200 6.60 -22.59 -17.04
C TRP A 200 6.28 -24.08 -17.10
N ILE A 201 5.37 -24.57 -16.24
CA ILE A 201 4.93 -25.98 -16.24
C ILE A 201 3.97 -26.23 -17.39
N ASP A 202 3.00 -25.34 -17.55
CA ASP A 202 2.03 -25.34 -18.65
C ASP A 202 1.46 -23.92 -18.82
N VAL A 203 1.21 -23.53 -20.07
CA VAL A 203 0.75 -22.18 -20.45
C VAL A 203 -0.39 -22.24 -21.46
N GLY A 204 -1.44 -22.99 -21.11
CA GLY A 204 -2.72 -22.96 -21.81
C GLY A 204 -3.76 -22.02 -21.19
N ASP A 205 -4.85 -21.77 -21.93
CA ASP A 205 -5.98 -20.97 -21.46
C ASP A 205 -6.61 -21.54 -20.18
N ARG A 206 -6.61 -22.87 -20.03
CA ARG A 206 -7.07 -23.57 -18.82
C ARG A 206 -6.20 -23.20 -17.62
N THR A 207 -4.88 -23.19 -17.78
CA THR A 207 -3.95 -22.89 -16.69
C THR A 207 -4.05 -21.43 -16.25
N LEU A 208 -4.22 -20.49 -17.19
CA LEU A 208 -4.50 -19.09 -16.88
C LEU A 208 -5.78 -18.93 -16.04
N ARG A 209 -6.86 -19.65 -16.39
CA ARG A 209 -8.11 -19.66 -15.62
C ARG A 209 -7.93 -20.30 -14.25
N ILE A 210 -7.20 -21.41 -14.15
CA ILE A 210 -6.91 -22.07 -12.86
C ILE A 210 -6.14 -21.13 -11.93
N LEU A 211 -5.14 -20.41 -12.43
CA LEU A 211 -4.42 -19.42 -11.60
C LEU A 211 -5.35 -18.31 -11.10
N CYS A 212 -6.26 -17.82 -11.95
CA CYS A 212 -7.22 -16.79 -11.55
C CYS A 212 -8.21 -17.30 -10.49
N TRP A 213 -8.94 -18.37 -10.81
CA TRP A 213 -9.99 -18.91 -9.93
C TRP A 213 -9.42 -19.58 -8.68
N GLY A 214 -8.31 -20.29 -8.80
CA GLY A 214 -7.59 -20.87 -7.67
C GLY A 214 -7.02 -19.80 -6.75
N GLY A 215 -6.47 -18.72 -7.29
CA GLY A 215 -6.05 -17.54 -6.52
C GLY A 215 -7.21 -16.88 -5.78
N ALA A 216 -8.36 -16.71 -6.45
CA ALA A 216 -9.58 -16.18 -5.82
C ALA A 216 -10.09 -17.10 -4.69
N ALA A 217 -10.10 -18.41 -4.91
CA ALA A 217 -10.51 -19.40 -3.90
C ALA A 217 -9.56 -19.38 -2.68
N ALA A 218 -8.24 -19.35 -2.90
CA ALA A 218 -7.26 -19.21 -1.83
C ALA A 218 -7.50 -17.93 -1.03
N ALA A 219 -7.69 -16.79 -1.70
CA ALA A 219 -7.99 -15.53 -1.05
C ALA A 219 -9.31 -15.57 -0.24
N ALA A 220 -10.36 -16.21 -0.77
CA ALA A 220 -11.61 -16.42 -0.03
C ALA A 220 -11.41 -17.29 1.23
N LEU A 221 -10.62 -18.38 1.13
CA LEU A 221 -10.27 -19.20 2.29
C LEU A 221 -9.47 -18.40 3.34
N ALA A 222 -8.55 -17.54 2.90
CA ALA A 222 -7.83 -16.62 3.78
C ALA A 222 -8.79 -15.65 4.50
N PHE A 223 -9.80 -15.11 3.81
CA PHE A 223 -10.85 -14.27 4.40
C PHE A 223 -11.61 -15.00 5.51
N PHE A 224 -11.94 -16.28 5.30
CA PHE A 224 -12.56 -17.15 6.32
C PHE A 224 -11.57 -17.73 7.35
N ARG A 225 -10.29 -17.33 7.30
CA ARG A 225 -9.21 -17.77 8.21
C ARG A 225 -8.93 -19.27 8.16
N ILE A 226 -9.11 -19.88 7.01
CA ILE A 226 -8.67 -21.25 6.74
C ILE A 226 -7.24 -21.16 6.21
N ALA A 227 -6.27 -21.64 7.00
CA ALA A 227 -4.83 -21.62 6.72
C ALA A 227 -4.32 -20.27 6.17
N PRO A 228 -4.58 -19.13 6.84
CA PRO A 228 -4.50 -17.82 6.20
C PRO A 228 -3.12 -17.50 5.64
N ALA A 229 -2.02 -17.82 6.34
CA ALA A 229 -0.67 -17.56 5.82
C ALA A 229 -0.38 -18.37 4.55
N GLN A 230 -0.76 -19.65 4.53
CA GLN A 230 -0.62 -20.53 3.37
C GLN A 230 -1.49 -20.05 2.20
N MET A 231 -2.74 -19.67 2.49
CA MET A 231 -3.65 -19.19 1.47
C MET A 231 -3.21 -17.83 0.88
N PHE A 232 -2.64 -16.93 1.69
CA PHE A 232 -1.97 -15.74 1.17
C PHE A 232 -0.75 -16.08 0.32
N ALA A 233 0.03 -17.10 0.70
CA ALA A 233 1.17 -17.53 -0.10
C ALA A 233 0.73 -18.09 -1.46
N LEU A 234 -0.31 -18.93 -1.50
CA LEU A 234 -0.88 -19.45 -2.73
C LEU A 234 -1.45 -18.32 -3.60
N ALA A 235 -2.23 -17.40 -3.03
CA ALA A 235 -2.74 -16.23 -3.73
C ALA A 235 -1.61 -15.35 -4.27
N TRP A 236 -0.55 -15.13 -3.50
CA TRP A 236 0.60 -14.34 -3.93
C TRP A 236 1.37 -15.01 -5.08
N ILE A 237 1.65 -16.32 -4.99
CA ILE A 237 2.32 -17.08 -6.06
C ILE A 237 1.48 -17.07 -7.34
N ALA A 238 0.16 -17.28 -7.23
CA ALA A 238 -0.73 -17.24 -8.38
C ALA A 238 -0.78 -15.85 -9.03
N TYR A 239 -0.85 -14.78 -8.22
CA TYR A 239 -0.85 -13.41 -8.73
C TYR A 239 0.49 -13.03 -9.36
N LEU A 240 1.62 -13.42 -8.76
CA LEU A 240 2.96 -13.21 -9.32
C LEU A 240 3.11 -13.92 -10.67
N SER A 241 2.60 -15.15 -10.76
CA SER A 241 2.61 -15.92 -12.00
C SER A 241 1.86 -15.19 -13.12
N LEU A 242 0.66 -14.70 -12.82
CA LEU A 242 -0.18 -13.93 -13.75
C LEU A 242 0.43 -12.55 -14.07
N TYR A 243 1.09 -11.90 -13.10
CA TYR A 243 1.77 -10.62 -13.29
C TYR A 243 2.81 -10.70 -14.39
N HIS A 244 3.62 -11.77 -14.36
CA HIS A 244 4.69 -11.99 -15.32
C HIS A 244 4.18 -12.28 -16.73
N VAL A 245 3.28 -13.24 -16.88
CA VAL A 245 2.73 -13.62 -18.20
C VAL A 245 1.75 -12.58 -18.75
N GLY A 246 1.15 -11.77 -17.87
CA GLY A 246 0.25 -10.68 -18.19
C GLY A 246 0.88 -9.51 -18.93
N GLN A 247 2.23 -9.43 -18.94
CA GLN A 247 3.00 -8.44 -19.69
C GLN A 247 2.48 -7.01 -19.44
N THR A 248 2.19 -6.22 -20.49
CA THR A 248 1.74 -4.82 -20.35
C THR A 248 0.41 -4.71 -19.59
N PHE A 249 -0.45 -5.72 -19.65
CA PHE A 249 -1.77 -5.68 -19.03
C PHE A 249 -1.74 -5.87 -17.51
N LEU A 250 -0.62 -6.32 -16.92
CA LEU A 250 -0.45 -6.49 -15.48
C LEU A 250 0.69 -5.67 -14.85
N ARG A 251 1.26 -4.70 -15.58
CA ARG A 251 2.40 -3.87 -15.10
C ARG A 251 1.97 -2.55 -14.46
N PHE A 252 0.83 -2.53 -13.81
CA PHE A 252 0.33 -1.31 -13.20
C PHE A 252 0.77 -1.14 -11.73
N GLN A 253 0.73 0.09 -11.22
CA GLN A 253 1.21 0.37 -9.84
C GLN A 253 0.38 -0.35 -8.75
N TRP A 254 -0.89 -0.66 -8.98
CA TRP A 254 -1.69 -1.44 -8.03
C TRP A 254 -1.39 -2.94 -8.08
N ASP A 255 -0.89 -3.46 -9.21
CA ASP A 255 -0.50 -4.88 -9.32
C ASP A 255 0.75 -5.13 -8.46
N ILE A 256 1.75 -4.26 -8.58
CA ILE A 256 2.98 -4.33 -7.78
C ILE A 256 2.70 -4.02 -6.30
N LEU A 257 1.76 -3.11 -5.99
CA LEU A 257 1.32 -2.85 -4.61
C LEU A 257 0.62 -4.07 -3.99
N LEU A 258 -0.18 -4.80 -4.77
CA LEU A 258 -0.85 -6.01 -4.30
C LEU A 258 0.16 -7.13 -4.02
N LEU A 259 1.19 -7.28 -4.87
CA LEU A 259 2.28 -8.23 -4.63
C LEU A 259 3.04 -7.89 -3.33
N GLU A 260 3.38 -6.62 -3.14
CA GLU A 260 4.05 -6.16 -1.92
C GLU A 260 3.20 -6.37 -0.66
N THR A 261 1.93 -5.96 -0.73
CA THR A 261 0.98 -6.07 0.39
C THR A 261 0.68 -7.52 0.72
N GLY A 262 0.52 -8.36 -0.30
CA GLY A 262 0.30 -9.79 -0.15
C GLY A 262 1.49 -10.50 0.49
N PHE A 263 2.71 -10.16 0.07
CA PHE A 263 3.91 -10.72 0.70
C PHE A 263 3.98 -10.35 2.20
N LEU A 264 3.73 -9.09 2.54
CA LEU A 264 3.66 -8.66 3.94
C LEU A 264 2.49 -9.32 4.69
N ALA A 265 1.37 -9.61 4.02
CA ALA A 265 0.24 -10.33 4.61
C ALA A 265 0.61 -11.78 4.96
N ILE A 266 1.44 -12.47 4.16
CA ILE A 266 1.98 -13.80 4.50
C ILE A 266 2.75 -13.76 5.83
N LEU A 267 3.62 -12.75 6.00
CA LEU A 267 4.42 -12.58 7.22
C LEU A 267 3.58 -12.14 8.42
N PHE A 268 2.47 -11.45 8.18
CA PHE A 268 1.60 -10.93 9.23
C PHE A 268 0.55 -11.94 9.69
N ALA A 269 0.13 -12.83 8.78
CA ALA A 269 -0.87 -13.85 9.02
C ALA A 269 -0.38 -14.94 9.99
N PRO A 270 -1.29 -15.52 10.79
CA PRO A 270 -0.96 -16.65 11.65
C PRO A 270 -0.75 -17.93 10.82
N TRP A 271 0.39 -18.59 11.02
CA TRP A 271 0.73 -19.88 10.40
C TRP A 271 0.06 -21.05 11.13
N ARG A 272 -1.28 -21.10 11.08
CA ARG A 272 -2.11 -22.15 11.70
C ARG A 272 -3.30 -22.46 10.79
N LEU A 273 -3.77 -23.71 10.78
CA LEU A 273 -4.87 -24.14 9.91
C LEU A 273 -6.20 -23.43 10.20
N ARG A 274 -6.58 -23.26 11.48
CA ARG A 274 -7.79 -22.51 11.88
C ARG A 274 -7.51 -21.72 13.15
N PRO A 275 -6.97 -20.50 13.03
CA PRO A 275 -6.56 -19.74 14.19
C PRO A 275 -7.78 -19.09 14.87
N ARG A 276 -7.90 -19.26 16.19
CA ARG A 276 -8.90 -18.55 17.02
C ARG A 276 -8.31 -17.25 17.53
N LEU A 277 -9.06 -16.15 17.41
CA LEU A 277 -8.57 -14.79 17.77
C LEU A 277 -8.06 -14.71 19.23
N GLU A 278 -8.67 -15.46 20.14
CA GLU A 278 -8.35 -15.50 21.57
C GLU A 278 -7.02 -16.19 21.89
N SER A 279 -6.64 -17.15 21.05
CA SER A 279 -5.48 -18.04 21.25
C SER A 279 -4.25 -17.61 20.45
N GLU A 280 -4.37 -16.52 19.69
CA GLU A 280 -3.33 -16.04 18.80
C GLU A 280 -2.26 -15.25 19.55
N PRO A 281 -0.97 -15.44 19.21
CA PRO A 281 0.07 -14.55 19.71
C PRO A 281 -0.14 -13.13 19.18
N PRO A 282 0.38 -12.11 19.91
CA PRO A 282 0.34 -10.74 19.45
C PRO A 282 1.04 -10.61 18.09
N PRO A 283 0.52 -9.77 17.18
CA PRO A 283 1.12 -9.59 15.86
C PRO A 283 2.54 -9.04 15.95
N SER A 284 3.38 -9.42 14.98
CA SER A 284 4.75 -8.94 14.88
C SER A 284 4.78 -7.43 14.68
N ARG A 285 5.43 -6.72 15.61
CA ARG A 285 5.61 -5.26 15.53
C ARG A 285 6.47 -4.86 14.33
N LEU A 286 7.43 -5.71 13.98
CA LEU A 286 8.34 -5.48 12.86
C LEU A 286 7.59 -5.57 11.53
N VAL A 287 6.78 -6.62 11.34
CA VAL A 287 5.97 -6.75 10.11
C VAL A 287 4.93 -5.64 10.01
N ARG A 288 4.26 -5.29 11.12
CA ARG A 288 3.38 -4.11 11.16
C ARG A 288 4.11 -2.83 10.76
N PHE A 289 5.34 -2.63 11.26
CA PHE A 289 6.15 -1.48 10.88
C PHE A 289 6.45 -1.47 9.39
N LEU A 290 6.78 -2.61 8.78
CA LEU A 290 6.98 -2.71 7.33
C LEU A 290 5.71 -2.37 6.53
N ILE A 291 4.53 -2.79 7.00
CA ILE A 291 3.25 -2.41 6.36
C ILE A 291 3.00 -0.90 6.49
N VAL A 292 3.29 -0.31 7.64
CA VAL A 292 3.22 1.16 7.83
C VAL A 292 4.25 1.87 6.96
N LEU A 293 5.45 1.33 6.81
CA LEU A 293 6.49 1.86 5.93
C LEU A 293 6.09 1.79 4.46
N LEU A 294 5.44 0.71 4.04
CA LEU A 294 4.83 0.60 2.72
C LEU A 294 3.79 1.70 2.51
N LEU A 295 2.82 1.86 3.42
CA LEU A 295 1.81 2.91 3.32
C LEU A 295 2.43 4.31 3.29
N PHE A 296 3.44 4.55 4.14
CA PHE A 296 4.21 5.79 4.14
C PHE A 296 4.82 6.04 2.76
N ARG A 297 5.60 5.08 2.25
CA ARG A 297 6.26 5.20 0.95
C ARG A 297 5.25 5.40 -0.17
N LEU A 298 4.14 4.67 -0.18
CA LEU A 298 3.09 4.82 -1.19
C LEU A 298 2.56 6.26 -1.22
N MET A 299 2.08 6.77 -0.08
CA MET A 299 1.48 8.10 -0.01
C MET A 299 2.51 9.21 -0.23
N PHE A 300 3.62 9.16 0.51
CA PHE A 300 4.67 10.16 0.44
C PHE A 300 5.31 10.23 -0.94
N SER A 301 5.66 9.08 -1.54
CA SER A 301 6.26 9.06 -2.88
C SER A 301 5.28 9.56 -3.93
N SER A 302 3.99 9.21 -3.80
CA SER A 302 2.97 9.67 -4.76
C SER A 302 2.76 11.18 -4.69
N GLY A 303 2.88 11.80 -3.51
CA GLY A 303 2.79 13.25 -3.34
C GLY A 303 4.08 13.98 -3.77
N ILE A 304 5.22 13.58 -3.23
CA ILE A 304 6.48 14.32 -3.39
C ILE A 304 6.96 14.35 -4.84
N VAL A 305 6.73 13.29 -5.62
CA VAL A 305 7.17 13.24 -7.01
C VAL A 305 6.47 14.26 -7.91
N LYS A 306 5.30 14.76 -7.51
CA LYS A 306 4.57 15.84 -8.21
C LYS A 306 5.24 17.21 -8.02
N LEU A 307 6.12 17.35 -7.03
CA LEU A 307 6.87 18.58 -6.72
C LEU A 307 8.35 18.49 -7.11
N LEU A 308 8.88 17.28 -7.29
CA LEU A 308 10.28 17.01 -7.66
C LEU A 308 10.48 16.91 -9.18
N ASP A 309 9.54 17.43 -9.97
CA ASP A 309 9.67 17.41 -11.43
C ASP A 309 10.01 18.81 -11.92
N ASP A 310 11.27 19.01 -12.30
CA ASP A 310 11.78 20.27 -12.88
C ASP A 310 11.45 20.38 -14.39
N ASP A 311 10.73 19.40 -14.96
CA ASP A 311 10.30 19.44 -16.37
C ASP A 311 9.17 20.48 -16.56
N PRO A 312 9.24 21.38 -17.58
CA PRO A 312 8.18 22.33 -17.92
C PRO A 312 6.77 21.71 -18.06
N VAL A 313 6.67 20.40 -18.27
CA VAL A 313 5.42 19.63 -18.38
C VAL A 313 4.76 19.32 -17.02
N GLY A 314 5.38 19.66 -15.88
CA GLY A 314 4.86 19.42 -14.52
C GLY A 314 4.25 20.65 -13.82
N GLN A 315 4.15 21.79 -14.50
CA GLN A 315 3.81 23.07 -13.87
C GLN A 315 2.40 23.12 -13.25
N GLU A 316 1.46 22.28 -13.69
CA GLU A 316 0.08 22.26 -13.18
C GLU A 316 0.03 21.90 -11.70
N TRP A 317 0.96 21.06 -11.22
CA TRP A 317 1.07 20.75 -9.81
C TRP A 317 1.60 21.93 -9.00
N HIS A 318 2.61 22.64 -9.51
CA HIS A 318 3.17 23.83 -8.88
C HIS A 318 2.20 25.01 -8.85
N HIS A 319 1.38 25.18 -9.91
CA HIS A 319 0.35 26.22 -9.99
C HIS A 319 -0.99 25.81 -9.35
N LEU A 320 -1.08 24.60 -8.79
CA LEU A 320 -2.28 24.02 -8.17
C LEU A 320 -3.48 23.86 -9.13
N THR A 321 -3.25 23.87 -10.44
CA THR A 321 -4.30 23.78 -11.49
C THR A 321 -4.53 22.35 -11.98
N ALA A 322 -3.78 21.37 -11.48
CA ALA A 322 -3.85 19.98 -11.95
C ALA A 322 -5.27 19.38 -11.96
N LEU A 323 -6.11 19.70 -10.96
CA LEU A 323 -7.50 19.21 -10.89
C LEU A 323 -8.45 19.86 -11.91
N ASN A 324 -8.05 20.95 -12.58
CA ASN A 324 -8.81 21.48 -13.72
C ASN A 324 -8.82 20.49 -14.89
N TYR A 325 -7.81 19.62 -14.99
CA TYR A 325 -7.69 18.63 -16.06
C TYR A 325 -8.04 17.23 -15.57
N HIS A 326 -7.59 16.88 -14.36
CA HIS A 326 -7.63 15.52 -13.82
C HIS A 326 -8.93 14.77 -14.10
N PHE A 327 -10.07 15.28 -13.64
CA PHE A 327 -11.37 14.60 -13.73
C PHE A 327 -11.84 14.30 -15.16
N GLU A 328 -11.40 15.09 -16.14
CA GLU A 328 -11.67 14.83 -17.56
C GLU A 328 -10.66 13.84 -18.14
N THR A 329 -9.40 13.93 -17.75
CA THR A 329 -8.30 13.19 -18.38
C THR A 329 -7.97 11.85 -17.72
N GLU A 330 -8.63 11.46 -16.62
CA GLU A 330 -8.44 10.17 -15.95
C GLU A 330 -8.60 8.96 -16.90
N CYS A 331 -7.95 7.83 -16.60
CA CYS A 331 -8.04 6.64 -17.47
C CYS A 331 -9.49 6.26 -17.82
N ILE A 332 -10.32 6.08 -16.79
CA ILE A 332 -11.75 5.80 -16.92
C ILE A 332 -12.51 6.68 -15.92
N PRO A 333 -13.03 7.83 -16.35
CA PRO A 333 -13.81 8.68 -15.46
C PRO A 333 -15.16 8.03 -15.13
N ASN A 334 -15.75 8.45 -14.02
CA ASN A 334 -17.09 8.04 -13.61
C ASN A 334 -18.08 9.23 -13.77
N PRO A 335 -19.40 9.05 -13.51
CA PRO A 335 -20.35 10.13 -13.66
C PRO A 335 -20.05 11.38 -12.82
N VAL A 336 -19.53 11.20 -11.61
CA VAL A 336 -19.27 12.29 -10.67
C VAL A 336 -18.09 13.14 -11.14
N ALA A 337 -17.11 12.53 -11.82
CA ALA A 337 -15.99 13.22 -12.45
C ALA A 337 -16.45 14.39 -13.35
N TRP A 338 -17.51 14.19 -14.14
CA TRP A 338 -18.08 15.23 -15.00
C TRP A 338 -18.54 16.45 -14.19
N TYR A 339 -19.18 16.22 -13.05
CA TYR A 339 -19.64 17.29 -12.16
C TYR A 339 -18.48 17.94 -11.40
N ALA A 340 -17.54 17.14 -10.90
CA ALA A 340 -16.34 17.61 -10.20
C ALA A 340 -15.49 18.52 -11.10
N HIS A 341 -15.41 18.20 -12.39
CA HIS A 341 -14.72 19.01 -13.40
C HIS A 341 -15.36 20.41 -13.61
N LYS A 342 -16.61 20.63 -13.19
CA LYS A 342 -17.28 21.94 -13.29
C LYS A 342 -17.14 22.79 -12.01
N LEU A 343 -16.45 22.29 -10.99
CA LEU A 343 -16.24 23.05 -9.76
C LEU A 343 -15.35 24.27 -10.02
N PRO A 344 -15.55 25.39 -9.30
CA PRO A 344 -14.74 26.59 -9.49
C PRO A 344 -13.25 26.33 -9.22
N GLU A 345 -12.39 26.93 -10.04
CA GLU A 345 -10.93 26.77 -9.94
C GLU A 345 -10.37 27.06 -8.52
N PRO A 346 -10.81 28.09 -7.78
CA PRO A 346 -10.31 28.31 -6.41
C PRO A 346 -10.55 27.12 -5.47
N PHE A 347 -11.69 26.45 -5.63
CA PHE A 347 -12.01 25.25 -4.86
C PHE A 347 -11.11 24.08 -5.28
N LEU A 348 -10.87 23.91 -6.58
CA LEU A 348 -9.97 22.89 -7.10
C LEU A 348 -8.52 23.11 -6.65
N LYS A 349 -8.03 24.35 -6.63
CA LYS A 349 -6.72 24.72 -6.07
C LYS A 349 -6.61 24.35 -4.60
N PHE A 350 -7.65 24.64 -3.81
CA PHE A 350 -7.72 24.21 -2.41
C PHE A 350 -7.67 22.67 -2.29
N CYS A 351 -8.39 21.94 -3.14
CA CYS A 351 -8.33 20.48 -3.15
C CYS A 351 -6.93 19.95 -3.47
N VAL A 352 -6.17 20.57 -4.40
CA VAL A 352 -4.77 20.21 -4.67
C VAL A 352 -3.90 20.45 -3.43
N LEU A 353 -4.04 21.60 -2.77
CA LEU A 353 -3.29 21.91 -1.55
C LEU A 353 -3.60 20.92 -0.42
N ALA A 354 -4.88 20.60 -0.22
CA ALA A 354 -5.33 19.61 0.77
C ALA A 354 -4.78 18.22 0.46
N MET A 355 -4.81 17.81 -0.82
CA MET A 355 -4.19 16.57 -1.28
C MET A 355 -2.69 16.54 -0.96
N PHE A 356 -1.93 17.61 -1.22
CA PHE A 356 -0.51 17.68 -0.85
C PHE A 356 -0.29 17.55 0.67
N GLY A 357 -1.13 18.20 1.48
CA GLY A 357 -1.11 18.02 2.93
C GLY A 357 -1.29 16.55 3.34
N ILE A 358 -2.26 15.86 2.72
CA ILE A 358 -2.58 14.46 3.02
C ILE A 358 -1.54 13.49 2.44
N GLU A 359 -0.98 13.73 1.27
CA GLU A 359 -0.01 12.84 0.65
C GLU A 359 1.42 13.05 1.16
N ILE A 360 1.80 14.26 1.59
CA ILE A 360 3.18 14.58 1.98
C ILE A 360 3.34 14.75 3.49
N ALA A 361 2.51 15.58 4.14
CA ALA A 361 2.69 15.91 5.56
C ALA A 361 2.06 14.85 6.49
N VAL A 362 0.84 14.40 6.17
CA VAL A 362 0.10 13.42 7.00
C VAL A 362 0.83 12.07 7.16
N PRO A 363 1.57 11.52 6.19
CA PRO A 363 2.29 10.25 6.39
C PRO A 363 3.28 10.26 7.55
N PHE A 364 3.88 11.39 7.90
CA PHE A 364 4.76 11.47 9.09
C PHE A 364 4.00 11.20 10.40
N LEU A 365 2.70 11.49 10.43
CA LEU A 365 1.84 11.19 11.57
C LEU A 365 1.61 9.68 11.77
N PHE A 366 1.92 8.83 10.78
CA PHE A 366 1.79 7.37 10.91
C PHE A 366 2.68 6.79 12.02
N PHE A 367 3.84 7.42 12.24
CA PHE A 367 4.84 7.02 13.23
C PHE A 367 4.63 7.69 14.60
N LEU A 368 3.70 8.63 14.69
CA LEU A 368 3.38 9.35 15.90
C LEU A 368 2.48 8.53 16.86
N PRO A 369 2.24 9.05 18.08
CA PRO A 369 1.33 8.44 19.05
C PRO A 369 -0.11 8.24 18.54
N ARG A 370 -0.92 7.62 19.40
CA ARG A 370 -2.26 7.10 19.06
C ARG A 370 -3.14 8.10 18.30
N ARG A 371 -3.33 9.32 18.82
CA ARG A 371 -4.31 10.27 18.26
C ARG A 371 -3.88 10.81 16.89
N PRO A 372 -2.67 11.37 16.69
CA PRO A 372 -2.21 11.77 15.36
C PRO A 372 -2.27 10.64 14.34
N ARG A 373 -1.89 9.42 14.74
CA ARG A 373 -1.93 8.25 13.86
C ARG A 373 -3.35 7.87 13.42
N ILE A 374 -4.34 7.97 14.31
CA ILE A 374 -5.74 7.73 13.99
C ILE A 374 -6.29 8.85 13.08
N ILE A 375 -5.96 10.11 13.35
CA ILE A 375 -6.33 11.25 12.48
C ILE A 375 -5.78 11.01 11.07
N ALA A 376 -4.50 10.62 10.97
CA ALA A 376 -3.86 10.31 9.72
C ALA A 376 -4.58 9.18 8.96
N CYS A 377 -4.99 8.11 9.65
CA CYS A 377 -5.80 7.04 9.08
C CYS A 377 -7.09 7.57 8.43
N PHE A 378 -7.83 8.42 9.13
CA PHE A 378 -9.08 8.98 8.61
C PHE A 378 -8.87 9.93 7.44
N LEU A 379 -7.85 10.80 7.50
CA LEU A 379 -7.52 11.68 6.39
C LEU A 379 -7.12 10.90 5.13
N GLN A 380 -6.36 9.81 5.28
CA GLN A 380 -6.02 8.94 4.17
C GLN A 380 -7.25 8.23 3.60
N ILE A 381 -8.09 7.63 4.45
CA ILE A 381 -9.32 6.97 4.01
C ILE A 381 -10.26 7.95 3.32
N LEU A 382 -10.41 9.17 3.85
CA LEU A 382 -11.21 10.23 3.24
C LEU A 382 -10.71 10.55 1.84
N LEU A 383 -9.40 10.75 1.67
CA LEU A 383 -8.80 10.98 0.34
C LEU A 383 -9.10 9.81 -0.61
N GLN A 384 -8.91 8.56 -0.18
CA GLN A 384 -9.20 7.39 -1.01
C GLN A 384 -10.69 7.30 -1.41
N LEU A 385 -11.61 7.59 -0.49
CA LEU A 385 -13.05 7.58 -0.78
C LEU A 385 -13.45 8.68 -1.77
N LEU A 386 -12.85 9.87 -1.65
CA LEU A 386 -13.08 10.95 -2.62
C LEU A 386 -12.55 10.56 -4.00
N ILE A 387 -11.39 9.91 -4.09
CA ILE A 387 -10.85 9.40 -5.36
C ILE A 387 -11.76 8.32 -5.97
N ILE A 388 -12.27 7.38 -5.16
CA ILE A 388 -13.26 6.38 -5.62
C ILE A 388 -14.53 7.06 -6.12
N LEU A 389 -14.98 8.10 -5.42
CA LEU A 389 -16.19 8.82 -5.77
C LEU A 389 -16.03 9.55 -7.10
N THR A 390 -14.85 10.04 -7.45
CA THR A 390 -14.62 10.85 -8.65
C THR A 390 -13.92 10.14 -9.82
N GLY A 391 -13.45 8.90 -9.65
CA GLY A 391 -12.80 8.14 -10.73
C GLY A 391 -12.85 6.62 -10.57
N ASN A 392 -12.44 5.89 -11.61
CA ASN A 392 -12.34 4.43 -11.57
C ASN A 392 -10.88 3.96 -11.56
N TYR A 393 -10.40 3.58 -10.39
CA TYR A 393 -9.03 3.14 -10.13
C TYR A 393 -8.94 1.65 -9.74
N GLY A 394 -9.88 0.84 -10.22
CA GLY A 394 -9.98 -0.58 -9.91
C GLY A 394 -9.97 -0.84 -8.42
N PHE A 395 -9.10 -1.75 -7.98
CA PHE A 395 -8.95 -2.12 -6.57
C PHE A 395 -7.87 -1.31 -5.83
N PHE A 396 -7.24 -0.33 -6.47
CA PHE A 396 -6.12 0.43 -5.90
C PHE A 396 -6.49 1.16 -4.60
N ASN A 397 -7.53 2.02 -4.64
CA ASN A 397 -7.92 2.79 -3.46
C ASN A 397 -8.42 1.89 -2.31
N TRP A 398 -9.09 0.79 -2.64
CA TRP A 398 -9.53 -0.21 -1.67
C TRP A 398 -8.34 -0.89 -0.97
N LEU A 399 -7.26 -1.19 -1.71
CA LEU A 399 -6.01 -1.69 -1.15
C LEU A 399 -5.33 -0.66 -0.24
N THR A 400 -5.31 0.61 -0.64
CA THR A 400 -4.78 1.70 0.19
C THR A 400 -5.59 1.88 1.48
N ILE A 401 -6.93 1.80 1.41
CA ILE A 401 -7.81 1.79 2.59
C ILE A 401 -7.49 0.58 3.49
N ALA A 402 -7.27 -0.60 2.91
CA ALA A 402 -6.86 -1.78 3.68
C ALA A 402 -5.54 -1.55 4.43
N LEU A 403 -4.54 -0.95 3.77
CA LEU A 403 -3.27 -0.55 4.41
C LEU A 403 -3.48 0.46 5.55
N CYS A 404 -4.44 1.38 5.43
CA CYS A 404 -4.73 2.35 6.50
C CYS A 404 -5.18 1.68 7.81
N ILE A 405 -5.77 0.48 7.76
CA ILE A 405 -6.24 -0.25 8.94
C ILE A 405 -5.11 -0.47 9.96
N VAL A 406 -3.86 -0.69 9.53
CA VAL A 406 -2.74 -0.97 10.46
C VAL A 406 -2.35 0.22 11.36
N LEU A 407 -2.88 1.40 11.06
CA LEU A 407 -2.76 2.61 11.88
C LEU A 407 -3.71 2.61 13.09
N LEU A 408 -4.79 1.83 13.03
CA LEU A 408 -5.75 1.69 14.14
C LEU A 408 -5.27 0.63 15.14
N ASP A 409 -5.63 0.80 16.41
CA ASP A 409 -5.38 -0.19 17.46
C ASP A 409 -6.70 -0.78 17.99
N ASP A 410 -6.60 -1.91 18.71
CA ASP A 410 -7.78 -2.66 19.15
C ASP A 410 -8.69 -1.82 20.06
N ALA A 411 -8.14 -0.92 20.89
CA ALA A 411 -8.94 -0.08 21.77
C ALA A 411 -9.79 0.94 21.00
N PHE A 412 -9.35 1.35 19.80
CA PHE A 412 -10.18 2.19 18.93
C PHE A 412 -11.27 1.35 18.28
N LEU A 413 -10.87 0.22 17.68
CA LEU A 413 -11.77 -0.66 16.94
C LEU A 413 -12.87 -1.27 17.81
N ARG A 414 -12.59 -1.60 19.08
CA ARG A 414 -13.59 -2.12 20.03
C ARG A 414 -14.80 -1.21 20.25
N ARG A 415 -14.70 0.09 19.94
CA ARG A 415 -15.84 1.02 20.02
C ARG A 415 -16.92 0.72 18.97
N PHE A 416 -16.53 0.10 17.85
CA PHE A 416 -17.42 -0.19 16.71
C PHE A 416 -17.88 -1.65 16.65
N PHE A 417 -17.26 -2.55 17.43
CA PHE A 417 -17.62 -3.98 17.49
C PHE A 417 -18.12 -4.37 18.89
N PRO A 418 -19.27 -3.83 19.36
CA PRO A 418 -19.74 -4.07 20.71
C PRO A 418 -20.22 -5.52 20.92
N ARG A 419 -19.76 -6.14 22.01
CA ARG A 419 -20.38 -7.26 22.75
C ARG A 419 -20.31 -8.72 22.25
N ARG A 420 -19.94 -9.05 21.00
CA ARG A 420 -19.65 -10.47 20.63
C ARG A 420 -18.16 -10.86 20.65
N ALA A 421 -17.30 -9.89 20.91
CA ALA A 421 -15.86 -10.08 21.04
C ALA A 421 -15.36 -9.50 22.37
N GLU A 422 -15.97 -9.90 23.49
CA GLU A 422 -15.21 -10.02 24.75
C GLU A 422 -14.22 -11.17 24.64
N VAL A 423 -13.40 -11.15 23.59
CA VAL A 423 -12.17 -11.91 23.55
C VAL A 423 -11.29 -11.23 24.58
N ARG A 424 -11.37 -11.73 25.81
CA ARG A 424 -10.43 -11.42 26.87
C ARG A 424 -9.11 -11.99 26.38
N ILE A 425 -8.38 -11.21 25.57
CA ILE A 425 -7.01 -11.49 25.15
C ILE A 425 -6.23 -11.56 26.45
N ARG A 426 -6.14 -12.76 27.05
CA ARG A 426 -5.31 -13.00 28.21
C ARG A 426 -3.89 -13.03 27.67
N PRO A 427 -3.06 -12.01 27.92
CA PRO A 427 -1.65 -12.13 27.60
C PRO A 427 -1.13 -13.25 28.49
N ASP A 428 -0.86 -14.42 27.90
CA ASP A 428 -0.17 -15.49 28.59
C ASP A 428 1.33 -15.18 28.53
N PRO A 429 1.95 -14.72 29.64
CA PRO A 429 3.36 -14.35 29.66
C PRO A 429 4.28 -15.57 29.44
N SER A 430 3.76 -16.79 29.57
CA SER A 430 4.52 -18.04 29.39
C SER A 430 4.65 -18.46 27.91
N ARG A 431 3.82 -17.93 27.01
CA ARG A 431 3.86 -18.33 25.59
C ARG A 431 4.97 -17.61 24.82
N PRO A 432 5.83 -18.34 24.08
CA PRO A 432 6.84 -17.73 23.24
C PRO A 432 6.17 -16.83 22.19
N ARG A 433 6.57 -15.55 22.17
CA ARG A 433 5.99 -14.51 21.30
C ARG A 433 6.16 -14.79 19.79
N MET A 434 7.04 -15.72 19.44
CA MET A 434 7.21 -16.38 18.14
C MET A 434 8.22 -17.53 18.32
N PRO A 435 8.09 -18.69 17.64
CA PRO A 435 9.14 -19.71 17.59
C PRO A 435 10.49 -19.11 17.15
N LEU A 436 11.59 -19.58 17.73
CA LEU A 436 12.95 -19.06 17.45
C LEU A 436 13.29 -19.12 15.96
N VAL A 437 12.93 -20.21 15.28
CA VAL A 437 13.14 -20.44 13.85
C VAL A 437 12.44 -19.38 12.99
N GLN A 438 11.16 -19.11 13.26
CA GLN A 438 10.42 -18.06 12.55
C GLN A 438 11.07 -16.68 12.77
N ARG A 439 11.59 -16.43 13.97
CA ARG A 439 12.27 -15.17 14.29
C ARG A 439 13.61 -15.03 13.56
N ALA A 440 14.36 -16.13 13.47
CA ALA A 440 15.62 -16.18 12.74
C ALA A 440 15.44 -15.95 11.23
N ALA A 441 14.29 -16.32 10.66
CA ALA A 441 13.97 -16.04 9.26
C ALA A 441 13.39 -14.63 9.01
N ILE A 442 12.44 -14.18 9.84
CA ILE A 442 11.72 -12.91 9.61
C ILE A 442 12.61 -11.68 9.84
N VAL A 443 13.54 -11.73 10.81
CA VAL A 443 14.36 -10.54 11.13
C VAL A 443 15.33 -10.17 9.99
N PRO A 444 16.13 -11.10 9.43
CA PRO A 444 16.99 -10.79 8.27
C PRO A 444 16.18 -10.34 7.06
N LEU A 445 15.08 -11.02 6.75
CA LEU A 445 14.20 -10.63 5.64
C LEU A 445 13.64 -9.22 5.82
N ALA A 446 13.16 -8.89 7.02
CA ALA A 446 12.67 -7.55 7.33
C ALA A 446 13.77 -6.48 7.22
N LEU A 447 15.02 -6.81 7.56
CA LEU A 447 16.16 -5.91 7.37
C LEU A 447 16.44 -5.69 5.89
N ILE A 448 16.41 -6.74 5.07
CA ILE A 448 16.54 -6.63 3.61
C ILE A 448 15.46 -5.72 3.05
N LEU A 449 14.18 -5.97 3.39
CA LEU A 449 13.07 -5.14 2.92
C LEU A 449 13.19 -3.67 3.36
N PHE A 450 13.71 -3.43 4.56
CA PHE A 450 13.98 -2.09 5.08
C PHE A 450 15.08 -1.38 4.28
N VAL A 451 16.20 -2.06 4.02
CA VAL A 451 17.31 -1.52 3.21
C VAL A 451 16.84 -1.21 1.80
N LEU A 452 16.14 -2.14 1.15
CA LEU A 452 15.57 -1.94 -0.18
C LEU A 452 14.58 -0.75 -0.20
N ASN A 453 13.76 -0.58 0.85
CA ASN A 453 12.88 0.58 0.99
C ASN A 453 13.67 1.89 1.02
N GLY A 454 14.76 1.92 1.79
CA GLY A 454 15.65 3.07 1.88
C GLY A 454 16.28 3.44 0.54
N ILE A 455 16.69 2.43 -0.25
CA ILE A 455 17.24 2.64 -1.59
C ILE A 455 16.20 3.28 -2.52
N TRP A 456 15.00 2.69 -2.61
CA TRP A 456 13.93 3.23 -3.45
C TRP A 456 13.46 4.61 -3.01
N MET A 457 13.47 4.88 -1.70
CA MET A 457 13.14 6.22 -1.20
C MET A 457 14.22 7.25 -1.55
N ALA A 458 15.50 6.88 -1.46
CA ALA A 458 16.59 7.72 -1.92
C ALA A 458 16.51 8.00 -3.42
N ASP A 459 16.09 7.02 -4.23
CA ASP A 459 15.91 7.19 -5.69
C ASP A 459 14.73 8.12 -6.00
N THR A 460 13.64 7.99 -5.25
CA THR A 460 12.44 8.84 -5.40
C THR A 460 12.72 10.32 -5.10
N LEU A 461 13.58 10.59 -4.12
CA LEU A 461 13.88 11.95 -3.66
C LEU A 461 14.92 12.69 -4.51
N ARG A 462 15.51 12.04 -5.53
CA ARG A 462 16.51 12.68 -6.38
C ARG A 462 15.87 13.48 -7.52
N ALA A 463 16.39 14.69 -7.71
CA ALA A 463 16.01 15.58 -8.81
C ALA A 463 16.58 15.12 -10.17
N ASP A 464 17.87 14.73 -10.21
CA ASP A 464 18.49 14.18 -11.43
C ASP A 464 18.21 12.69 -11.57
N ARG A 465 17.36 12.36 -12.55
CA ARG A 465 16.89 10.99 -12.82
C ARG A 465 17.56 10.34 -14.04
N ARG A 466 18.53 10.99 -14.69
CA ARG A 466 19.28 10.37 -15.81
C ARG A 466 20.23 9.28 -15.31
N GLN A 467 20.54 9.27 -14.01
CA GLN A 467 21.34 8.24 -13.35
C GLN A 467 20.58 7.69 -12.13
N HIS A 468 20.09 6.45 -12.22
CA HIS A 468 19.47 5.78 -11.09
C HIS A 468 20.45 5.63 -9.92
N VAL A 469 19.97 5.70 -8.65
CA VAL A 469 20.80 5.37 -7.47
C VAL A 469 21.51 4.04 -7.65
N PHE A 470 20.85 3.11 -8.35
CA PHE A 470 21.32 1.77 -8.65
C PHE A 470 22.71 1.73 -9.27
N SER A 471 23.07 2.66 -10.15
CA SER A 471 24.38 2.64 -10.81
C SER A 471 25.54 3.01 -9.87
N ARG A 472 25.26 3.64 -8.72
CA ARG A 472 26.26 4.06 -7.73
C ARG A 472 26.30 3.18 -6.47
N LEU A 473 25.46 2.14 -6.39
CA LEU A 473 25.45 1.24 -5.24
C LEU A 473 26.64 0.28 -5.28
N PRO A 474 27.17 -0.16 -4.13
CA PRO A 474 28.11 -1.29 -4.07
C PRO A 474 27.55 -2.51 -4.81
N GLY A 475 28.43 -3.27 -5.49
CA GLY A 475 28.03 -4.40 -6.35
C GLY A 475 27.09 -5.40 -5.67
N GLY A 476 27.34 -5.74 -4.39
CA GLY A 476 26.47 -6.64 -3.63
C GLY A 476 25.02 -6.15 -3.47
N LEU A 477 24.80 -4.84 -3.32
CA LEU A 477 23.45 -4.26 -3.26
C LEU A 477 22.78 -4.24 -4.64
N GLN A 478 23.54 -4.03 -5.72
CA GLN A 478 23.02 -4.13 -7.08
C GLN A 478 22.59 -5.56 -7.42
N THR A 479 23.38 -6.56 -7.02
CA THR A 479 23.03 -7.98 -7.15
C THR A 479 21.76 -8.30 -6.37
N LEU A 480 21.66 -7.84 -5.12
CA LEU A 480 20.47 -8.05 -4.29
C LEU A 480 19.21 -7.43 -4.93
N LEU A 481 19.30 -6.21 -5.45
CA LEU A 481 18.19 -5.55 -6.14
C LEU A 481 17.77 -6.32 -7.39
N THR A 482 18.72 -6.66 -8.25
CA THR A 482 18.48 -7.39 -9.49
C THR A 482 17.87 -8.76 -9.23
N TRP A 483 18.28 -9.41 -8.15
CA TRP A 483 17.77 -10.71 -7.73
C TRP A 483 16.36 -10.62 -7.14
N THR A 484 16.05 -9.56 -6.39
CA THR A 484 14.73 -9.38 -5.75
C THR A 484 13.68 -8.73 -6.65
N GLU A 485 14.09 -8.00 -7.69
CA GLU A 485 13.22 -7.28 -8.62
C GLU A 485 12.09 -8.15 -9.21
N PRO A 486 12.34 -9.38 -9.72
CA PRO A 486 11.27 -10.17 -10.35
C PRO A 486 10.14 -10.56 -9.39
N PHE A 487 10.39 -10.54 -8.07
CA PHE A 487 9.41 -10.88 -7.05
C PHE A 487 8.57 -9.68 -6.59
N GLN A 488 8.91 -8.46 -7.03
CA GLN A 488 8.16 -7.23 -6.74
C GLN A 488 7.93 -7.02 -5.23
N LEU A 489 8.94 -7.36 -4.42
CA LEU A 489 8.86 -7.28 -2.94
C LEU A 489 9.01 -5.85 -2.41
N VAL A 490 9.71 -5.00 -3.17
CA VAL A 490 10.02 -3.61 -2.83
C VAL A 490 10.04 -2.78 -4.11
N ASN A 491 9.10 -1.83 -4.29
CA ASN A 491 8.83 -1.11 -5.52
C ASN A 491 8.76 0.42 -5.34
N PRO A 492 8.99 1.21 -6.40
CA PRO A 492 8.74 2.65 -6.41
C PRO A 492 7.25 2.96 -6.65
N TYR A 493 6.81 4.12 -6.14
CA TYR A 493 5.47 4.65 -6.39
C TYR A 493 5.55 6.09 -6.88
N GLY A 494 4.64 6.47 -7.78
CA GLY A 494 4.64 7.82 -8.35
C GLY A 494 3.42 8.05 -9.21
N LEU A 495 2.24 8.08 -8.57
CA LEU A 495 0.98 8.27 -9.26
C LEU A 495 0.83 9.71 -9.75
N PHE A 496 0.42 9.85 -11.01
CA PHE A 496 0.15 11.13 -11.66
C PHE A 496 1.29 12.16 -11.51
N ARG A 497 2.54 11.69 -11.63
CA ARG A 497 3.72 12.58 -11.60
C ARG A 497 3.56 13.74 -12.59
N HIS A 498 3.22 13.44 -13.84
CA HIS A 498 2.86 14.43 -14.84
C HIS A 498 1.33 14.47 -14.98
N MET A 499 0.77 15.67 -14.95
CA MET A 499 -0.66 15.83 -15.20
C MET A 499 -0.92 15.72 -16.71
N THR A 500 -1.91 14.90 -17.08
CA THR A 500 -2.38 14.87 -18.46
C THR A 500 -3.38 16.01 -18.65
N THR A 501 -3.09 16.93 -19.57
CA THR A 501 -3.90 18.15 -19.82
C THR A 501 -4.85 18.04 -21.01
N ARG A 502 -4.79 16.93 -21.75
CA ARG A 502 -5.68 16.61 -22.88
C ARG A 502 -6.23 15.21 -22.74
N ARG A 503 -7.32 14.91 -23.44
CA ARG A 503 -7.89 13.56 -23.46
C ARG A 503 -7.87 12.99 -24.88
N PRO A 504 -6.69 12.55 -25.36
CA PRO A 504 -6.64 11.81 -26.61
C PRO A 504 -7.30 10.44 -26.44
N GLU A 505 -8.11 10.03 -27.40
CA GLU A 505 -8.81 8.75 -27.42
C GLU A 505 -8.69 8.07 -28.77
N ILE A 506 -8.28 6.82 -28.76
CA ILE A 506 -8.17 5.99 -29.97
C ILE A 506 -9.51 5.31 -30.24
N ILE A 507 -10.04 5.51 -31.44
CA ILE A 507 -11.21 4.80 -31.97
C ILE A 507 -10.72 3.84 -33.05
N ILE A 508 -10.94 2.54 -32.84
CA ILE A 508 -10.60 1.49 -33.81
C ILE A 508 -11.81 1.28 -34.70
N GLU A 509 -11.59 1.29 -36.02
CA GLU A 509 -12.66 1.19 -37.01
C GLU A 509 -12.35 0.07 -38.00
N GLY A 510 -13.36 -0.75 -38.30
CA GLY A 510 -13.31 -1.74 -39.37
C GLY A 510 -14.11 -1.29 -40.60
N SER A 511 -13.79 -1.86 -41.76
CA SER A 511 -14.51 -1.62 -43.01
C SER A 511 -14.40 -2.84 -43.96
N ASN A 512 -15.43 -3.05 -44.77
CA ASN A 512 -15.43 -4.08 -45.84
C ASN A 512 -15.11 -3.48 -47.22
N ASP A 513 -15.38 -2.19 -47.42
CA ASP A 513 -15.27 -1.48 -48.70
C ASP A 513 -14.14 -0.42 -48.72
N GLY A 514 -13.54 -0.14 -47.56
CA GLY A 514 -12.54 0.93 -47.36
C GLY A 514 -13.14 2.35 -47.33
N ARG A 515 -14.46 2.49 -47.46
CA ARG A 515 -15.19 3.77 -47.52
C ARG A 515 -16.04 3.98 -46.27
N THR A 516 -16.81 2.97 -45.89
CA THR A 516 -17.68 2.98 -44.72
C THR A 516 -16.95 2.39 -43.54
N TRP A 517 -16.69 3.20 -42.51
CA TRP A 517 -15.92 2.82 -41.33
C TRP A 517 -16.84 2.71 -40.11
N LYS A 518 -16.83 1.55 -39.45
CA LYS A 518 -17.65 1.27 -38.26
C LYS A 518 -16.76 1.09 -37.03
N PRO A 519 -17.03 1.79 -35.91
CA PRO A 519 -16.19 1.71 -34.72
C PRO A 519 -16.44 0.41 -33.93
N TYR A 520 -15.37 -0.15 -33.38
CA TYR A 520 -15.45 -1.11 -32.29
C TYR A 520 -15.63 -0.34 -30.97
N GLU A 521 -16.65 -0.71 -30.19
CA GLU A 521 -16.92 -0.06 -28.91
C GLU A 521 -16.34 -0.85 -27.74
N PHE A 522 -15.67 -0.15 -26.84
CA PHE A 522 -15.08 -0.72 -25.62
C PHE A 522 -16.08 -0.71 -24.46
N LYS A 523 -15.89 -1.59 -23.49
CA LYS A 523 -16.84 -1.78 -22.39
C LYS A 523 -16.91 -0.61 -21.42
N TYR A 524 -15.83 0.12 -21.20
CA TYR A 524 -15.79 1.10 -20.10
C TYR A 524 -15.14 2.44 -20.45
N LYS A 525 -14.11 2.47 -21.29
CA LYS A 525 -13.48 3.74 -21.68
C LYS A 525 -14.44 4.63 -22.47
N PRO A 526 -14.22 5.96 -22.49
CA PRO A 526 -15.01 6.88 -23.33
C PRO A 526 -14.97 6.48 -24.80
N GLY A 527 -16.10 6.57 -25.48
CA GLY A 527 -16.27 6.16 -26.87
C GLY A 527 -17.40 6.97 -27.48
N ARG A 528 -18.60 6.40 -27.54
CA ARG A 528 -19.82 7.14 -27.92
C ARG A 528 -20.04 8.42 -27.10
N LEU A 529 -20.54 9.47 -27.75
CA LEU A 529 -20.68 10.81 -27.16
C LEU A 529 -21.85 10.94 -26.19
N ASP A 530 -22.91 10.17 -26.43
CA ASP A 530 -24.12 10.07 -25.62
C ASP A 530 -23.94 9.16 -24.39
N ARG A 531 -22.89 8.35 -24.37
CA ARG A 531 -22.65 7.38 -23.29
C ARG A 531 -22.21 8.09 -22.01
N ARG A 532 -23.02 7.92 -20.97
CA ARG A 532 -22.67 8.30 -19.59
C ARG A 532 -21.43 7.52 -19.13
N PRO A 533 -20.40 8.17 -18.55
CA PRO A 533 -19.27 7.46 -17.94
C PRO A 533 -19.74 6.48 -16.85
N PRO A 534 -19.26 5.22 -16.81
CA PRO A 534 -19.74 4.22 -15.85
C PRO A 534 -19.03 4.27 -14.48
N PHE A 535 -19.67 3.71 -13.45
CA PHE A 535 -18.97 3.22 -12.26
C PHE A 535 -18.50 1.78 -12.50
N VAL A 536 -17.20 1.55 -12.38
CA VAL A 536 -16.52 0.29 -12.73
C VAL A 536 -15.73 -0.27 -11.57
N ALA A 537 -15.09 0.62 -10.78
CA ALA A 537 -14.36 0.20 -9.59
C ALA A 537 -15.29 -0.62 -8.67
N PRO A 538 -14.84 -1.78 -8.16
CA PRO A 538 -13.45 -2.16 -8.05
C PRO A 538 -12.90 -3.06 -9.18
N HIS A 539 -13.67 -3.31 -10.24
CA HIS A 539 -13.17 -4.00 -11.43
C HIS A 539 -12.11 -3.15 -12.15
N GLN A 540 -11.02 -3.79 -12.59
CA GLN A 540 -9.94 -3.18 -13.36
C GLN A 540 -9.98 -3.64 -14.83
N PRO A 541 -10.60 -2.90 -15.74
CA PRO A 541 -10.65 -3.27 -17.16
C PRO A 541 -9.31 -2.98 -17.83
N ARG A 542 -8.48 -4.00 -18.00
CA ARG A 542 -7.06 -3.84 -18.34
C ARG A 542 -6.86 -3.35 -19.77
N LEU A 543 -7.69 -3.81 -20.72
CA LEU A 543 -7.63 -3.36 -22.11
C LEU A 543 -8.02 -1.87 -22.23
N ASP A 544 -9.17 -1.48 -21.69
CA ASP A 544 -9.65 -0.10 -21.66
C ASP A 544 -8.64 0.86 -21.03
N TRP A 545 -8.02 0.47 -19.91
CA TRP A 545 -6.95 1.25 -19.28
C TRP A 545 -5.70 1.34 -20.16
N GLN A 546 -5.27 0.25 -20.78
CA GLN A 546 -4.10 0.28 -21.68
C GLN A 546 -4.33 1.16 -22.90
N MET A 547 -5.56 1.25 -23.41
CA MET A 547 -5.92 2.16 -24.50
C MET A 547 -5.66 3.63 -24.14
N TRP A 548 -5.88 4.03 -22.88
CA TRP A 548 -5.55 5.38 -22.41
C TRP A 548 -4.05 5.67 -22.51
N PHE A 549 -3.20 4.75 -22.03
CA PHE A 549 -1.74 4.89 -22.17
C PHE A 549 -1.29 4.91 -23.63
N ALA A 550 -1.90 4.07 -24.48
CA ALA A 550 -1.57 4.03 -25.90
C ALA A 550 -1.89 5.35 -26.62
N ALA A 551 -2.96 6.04 -26.22
CA ALA A 551 -3.40 7.30 -26.82
C ALA A 551 -2.44 8.47 -26.52
N LEU A 552 -1.67 8.40 -25.42
CA LEU A 552 -0.65 9.39 -25.07
C LEU A 552 0.64 9.27 -25.91
N GLY A 553 0.80 8.19 -26.67
CA GLY A 553 2.01 7.90 -27.44
C GLY A 553 1.75 7.57 -28.91
N ASP A 554 2.70 6.84 -29.51
CA ASP A 554 2.58 6.29 -30.85
C ASP A 554 2.61 4.75 -30.80
N TYR A 555 1.88 4.09 -31.70
CA TYR A 555 1.79 2.63 -31.75
C TYR A 555 3.12 1.94 -32.05
N ARG A 556 4.08 2.65 -32.64
CA ARG A 556 5.42 2.11 -32.97
C ARG A 556 6.33 2.02 -31.75
N GLN A 557 6.03 2.76 -30.68
CA GLN A 557 6.82 2.72 -29.45
C GLN A 557 6.79 1.31 -28.85
N PRO A 558 7.90 0.81 -28.27
CA PRO A 558 7.97 -0.55 -27.72
C PRO A 558 6.83 -0.89 -26.76
N ARG A 559 6.41 0.07 -25.93
CA ARG A 559 5.32 -0.09 -24.95
C ARG A 559 3.93 -0.24 -25.57
N ASN A 560 3.73 0.18 -26.83
CA ASN A 560 2.44 0.15 -27.52
C ASN A 560 2.36 -0.91 -28.63
N ARG A 561 3.39 -1.75 -28.80
CA ARG A 561 3.40 -2.81 -29.83
C ARG A 561 2.27 -3.82 -29.68
N TRP A 562 1.71 -3.96 -28.47
CA TRP A 562 0.52 -4.79 -28.23
C TRP A 562 -0.69 -4.33 -29.06
N PHE A 563 -0.79 -3.03 -29.39
CA PHE A 563 -1.86 -2.47 -30.22
C PHE A 563 -1.83 -3.06 -31.64
N VAL A 564 -0.64 -3.30 -32.19
CA VAL A 564 -0.46 -3.93 -33.51
C VAL A 564 -1.01 -5.36 -33.49
N SER A 565 -0.79 -6.09 -32.39
CA SER A 565 -1.35 -7.42 -32.21
C SER A 565 -2.87 -7.38 -32.03
N LEU A 566 -3.39 -6.41 -31.27
CA LEU A 566 -4.84 -6.18 -31.15
C LEU A 566 -5.48 -5.98 -32.53
N ALA A 567 -4.92 -5.07 -33.34
CA ALA A 567 -5.39 -4.81 -34.71
C ALA A 567 -5.42 -6.07 -35.57
N ARG A 568 -4.36 -6.90 -35.50
CA ARG A 568 -4.32 -8.19 -36.18
C ARG A 568 -5.43 -9.14 -35.69
N ARG A 569 -5.60 -9.28 -34.38
CA ARG A 569 -6.62 -10.18 -33.80
C ARG A 569 -8.06 -9.77 -34.15
N LEU A 570 -8.32 -8.48 -34.27
CA LEU A 570 -9.61 -7.96 -34.73
C LEU A 570 -9.84 -8.27 -36.22
N LEU A 571 -8.82 -8.13 -37.07
CA LEU A 571 -8.89 -8.54 -38.47
C LEU A 571 -9.07 -10.06 -38.62
N ASP A 572 -8.46 -10.85 -37.74
CA ASP A 572 -8.62 -12.31 -37.71
C ASP A 572 -10.00 -12.73 -37.15
N GLY A 573 -10.73 -11.84 -36.47
CA GLY A 573 -12.01 -12.15 -35.84
C GLY A 573 -11.88 -13.03 -34.60
N SER A 574 -10.80 -12.88 -33.84
CA SER A 574 -10.55 -13.72 -32.66
C SER A 574 -11.67 -13.59 -31.62
N PRO A 575 -12.45 -14.65 -31.32
CA PRO A 575 -13.56 -14.57 -30.38
C PRO A 575 -13.13 -14.12 -28.99
N ASP A 576 -11.98 -14.60 -28.53
CA ASP A 576 -11.43 -14.30 -27.20
C ASP A 576 -11.07 -12.80 -27.06
N VAL A 577 -10.65 -12.15 -28.15
CA VAL A 577 -10.36 -10.71 -28.15
C VAL A 577 -11.63 -9.88 -28.35
N LEU A 578 -12.56 -10.35 -29.18
CA LEU A 578 -13.84 -9.70 -29.39
C LEU A 578 -14.69 -9.68 -28.11
N ASP A 579 -14.58 -10.69 -27.26
CA ASP A 579 -15.24 -10.76 -25.94
C ASP A 579 -14.74 -9.67 -24.97
N LEU A 580 -13.57 -9.06 -25.20
CA LEU A 580 -13.10 -7.91 -24.42
C LEU A 580 -13.82 -6.61 -24.78
N LEU A 581 -14.52 -6.57 -25.92
CA LEU A 581 -15.21 -5.40 -26.44
C LEU A 581 -16.71 -5.44 -26.10
N GLU A 582 -17.35 -4.29 -26.12
CA GLU A 582 -18.80 -4.17 -25.91
C GLU A 582 -19.56 -4.50 -27.20
N THR A 583 -19.06 -4.01 -28.33
CA THR A 583 -19.75 -4.15 -29.61
C THR A 583 -18.76 -4.48 -30.72
N ASN A 584 -19.04 -5.59 -31.41
CA ASN A 584 -18.42 -5.95 -32.67
C ASN A 584 -19.34 -5.52 -33.84
N PRO A 585 -18.96 -4.55 -34.68
CA PRO A 585 -19.76 -4.12 -35.82
C PRO A 585 -19.76 -5.11 -37.00
N PHE A 586 -19.02 -6.22 -36.90
CA PHE A 586 -18.83 -7.27 -37.92
C PHE A 586 -19.08 -8.67 -37.33
N PRO A 587 -20.31 -9.02 -36.94
CA PRO A 587 -20.60 -10.28 -36.24
C PRO A 587 -20.46 -11.52 -37.13
N ASP A 588 -20.82 -11.44 -38.41
CA ASP A 588 -20.85 -12.60 -39.30
C ASP A 588 -19.48 -12.90 -39.93
N THR A 589 -18.80 -11.86 -40.42
CA THR A 589 -17.50 -11.98 -41.07
C THR A 589 -16.57 -10.85 -40.62
N PRO A 590 -15.33 -11.13 -40.21
CA PRO A 590 -14.40 -10.08 -39.78
C PRO A 590 -14.11 -9.08 -40.91
N PRO A 591 -13.78 -7.81 -40.58
CA PRO A 591 -13.62 -6.78 -41.59
C PRO A 591 -12.40 -7.03 -42.49
N ARG A 592 -12.47 -6.54 -43.73
CA ARG A 592 -11.34 -6.60 -44.69
C ARG A 592 -10.25 -5.58 -44.36
N TYR A 593 -10.66 -4.41 -43.89
CA TYR A 593 -9.79 -3.28 -43.57
C TYR A 593 -9.96 -2.86 -42.11
N LEU A 594 -8.88 -2.43 -41.48
CA LEU A 594 -8.89 -1.85 -40.15
C LEU A 594 -8.02 -0.60 -40.12
N ARG A 595 -8.46 0.41 -39.37
CA ARG A 595 -7.67 1.60 -39.05
C ARG A 595 -7.92 2.05 -37.61
N ALA A 596 -7.12 2.99 -37.12
CA ALA A 596 -7.45 3.67 -35.88
C ALA A 596 -7.24 5.19 -36.00
N VAL A 597 -8.18 5.94 -35.42
CA VAL A 597 -8.20 7.41 -35.46
C VAL A 597 -8.09 7.95 -34.04
N LEU A 598 -7.27 8.99 -33.88
CA LEU A 598 -7.12 9.70 -32.62
C LEU A 598 -8.04 10.92 -32.60
N TYR A 599 -8.80 11.07 -31.53
CA TYR A 599 -9.66 12.21 -31.25
C TYR A 599 -9.23 12.88 -29.94
N ASP A 600 -9.45 14.19 -29.81
CA ASP A 600 -9.40 14.88 -28.51
C ASP A 600 -10.82 14.92 -27.96
N TYR A 601 -11.02 14.39 -26.76
CA TYR A 601 -12.31 14.37 -26.09
C TYR A 601 -12.38 15.47 -25.04
N HIS A 602 -13.55 16.07 -24.91
CA HIS A 602 -13.86 16.99 -23.81
C HIS A 602 -15.25 16.69 -23.25
N TYR A 603 -15.43 16.95 -21.97
CA TYR A 603 -16.75 17.02 -21.39
C TYR A 603 -17.56 18.14 -22.01
N THR A 604 -18.84 17.86 -22.22
CA THR A 604 -19.81 18.90 -22.58
C THR A 604 -19.96 19.92 -21.44
N THR A 605 -20.37 21.14 -21.78
CA THR A 605 -20.87 22.11 -20.80
C THR A 605 -22.30 21.75 -20.37
N TRP A 606 -22.80 22.40 -19.32
CA TRP A 606 -24.20 22.25 -18.91
C TRP A 606 -25.19 22.56 -20.04
N ALA A 607 -24.93 23.63 -20.80
CA ALA A 607 -25.77 24.04 -21.93
C ALA A 607 -25.72 23.03 -23.08
N GLU A 608 -24.52 22.56 -23.45
CA GLU A 608 -24.32 21.54 -24.50
C GLU A 608 -25.02 20.22 -24.14
N ARG A 609 -24.85 19.75 -22.89
CA ARG A 609 -25.49 18.53 -22.40
C ARG A 609 -27.01 18.66 -22.38
N LYS A 610 -27.56 19.80 -21.95
CA LYS A 610 -29.01 20.08 -21.98
C LYS A 610 -29.57 20.06 -23.42
N LYS A 611 -28.81 20.57 -24.38
CA LYS A 611 -29.24 20.64 -25.80
C LYS A 611 -29.13 19.30 -26.53
N THR A 612 -28.06 18.54 -26.30
CA THR A 612 -27.71 17.36 -27.12
C THR A 612 -27.92 16.02 -26.40
N GLY A 613 -28.02 16.03 -25.07
CA GLY A 613 -27.95 14.81 -24.25
C GLY A 613 -26.54 14.21 -24.15
N HIS A 614 -25.55 14.74 -24.86
CA HIS A 614 -24.20 14.17 -24.88
C HIS A 614 -23.40 14.50 -23.61
N TRP A 615 -22.62 13.53 -23.16
CA TRP A 615 -21.65 13.68 -22.07
C TRP A 615 -20.30 14.17 -22.58
N TRP A 616 -19.98 13.82 -23.82
CA TRP A 616 -18.72 14.12 -24.48
C TRP A 616 -18.93 14.91 -25.77
N LYS A 617 -17.94 15.72 -26.12
CA LYS A 617 -17.71 16.23 -27.47
C LYS A 617 -16.29 15.84 -27.88
N ARG A 618 -16.05 15.70 -29.18
CA ARG A 618 -14.73 15.31 -29.69
C ARG A 618 -14.37 16.03 -30.97
N SER A 619 -13.08 16.27 -31.17
CA SER A 619 -12.50 16.75 -32.42
C SER A 619 -11.50 15.73 -32.95
N ARG A 620 -11.49 15.51 -34.27
CA ARG A 620 -10.53 14.57 -34.87
C ARG A 620 -9.14 15.21 -34.87
N LEU A 621 -8.14 14.51 -34.33
CA LEU A 621 -6.76 14.97 -34.33
C LEU A 621 -6.00 14.44 -35.55
N ARG A 622 -5.83 13.12 -35.63
CA ARG A 622 -5.02 12.48 -36.67
C ARG A 622 -5.36 11.01 -36.83
N THR A 623 -4.83 10.40 -37.88
CA THR A 623 -4.77 8.94 -37.96
C THR A 623 -3.75 8.42 -36.94
N TYR A 624 -4.17 7.50 -36.06
CA TYR A 624 -3.30 6.86 -35.08
C TYR A 624 -2.60 5.64 -35.71
N PHE A 625 -3.38 4.78 -36.36
CA PHE A 625 -2.91 3.56 -37.01
C PHE A 625 -3.40 3.53 -38.46
N PRO A 626 -2.51 3.28 -39.45
CA PRO A 626 -2.87 3.33 -40.87
C PRO A 626 -3.91 2.27 -41.23
N VAL A 627 -4.49 2.41 -42.43
CA VAL A 627 -5.35 1.37 -43.01
C VAL A 627 -4.50 0.13 -43.29
N VAL A 628 -4.91 -0.99 -42.72
CA VAL A 628 -4.25 -2.30 -42.88
C VAL A 628 -5.26 -3.37 -43.25
N THR A 629 -4.77 -4.44 -43.87
CA THR A 629 -5.49 -5.69 -44.12
C THR A 629 -4.76 -6.85 -43.45
N ARG A 630 -5.32 -8.07 -43.50
CA ARG A 630 -4.63 -9.28 -43.00
C ARG A 630 -3.26 -9.48 -43.66
N ASP A 631 -3.14 -9.17 -44.95
CA ASP A 631 -1.89 -9.28 -45.70
C ASP A 631 -0.80 -8.31 -45.23
N SER A 632 -1.19 -7.18 -44.61
CA SER A 632 -0.24 -6.22 -44.04
C SER A 632 0.62 -6.81 -42.92
N PHE A 633 0.22 -7.94 -42.32
CA PHE A 633 0.93 -8.63 -41.24
C PHE A 633 1.72 -9.86 -41.70
N ARG A 634 1.71 -10.19 -43.00
CA ARG A 634 2.52 -11.30 -43.53
C ARG A 634 4.01 -10.90 -43.54
N PRO A 635 4.93 -11.80 -43.19
CA PRO A 635 6.36 -11.54 -43.34
C PRO A 635 6.64 -11.20 -44.81
N ARG A 636 7.32 -10.08 -45.07
CA ARG A 636 7.79 -9.77 -46.42
C ARG A 636 8.75 -10.88 -46.85
N ARG A 637 8.45 -11.57 -47.95
CA ARG A 637 9.43 -12.47 -48.60
C ARG A 637 10.69 -11.64 -48.91
N PRO A 638 11.91 -12.15 -48.69
CA PRO A 638 13.11 -11.50 -49.18
C PRO A 638 12.94 -11.29 -50.68
N SER A 639 13.07 -10.06 -51.16
CA SER A 639 13.13 -9.77 -52.59
C SER A 639 14.32 -10.54 -53.15
N ALA A 640 14.09 -11.40 -54.14
CA ALA A 640 15.14 -12.10 -54.86
C ALA A 640 16.20 -11.07 -55.32
N PRO A 641 17.51 -11.37 -55.19
CA PRO A 641 18.54 -10.46 -55.65
C PRO A 641 18.30 -10.17 -57.14
N ARG A 642 18.20 -8.88 -57.47
CA ARG A 642 18.16 -8.42 -58.87
C ARG A 642 19.44 -8.93 -59.53
N THR A 643 19.32 -9.96 -60.37
CA THR A 643 20.37 -10.33 -61.31
C THR A 643 20.49 -9.20 -62.32
N SER A 644 21.55 -8.40 -62.20
CA SER A 644 21.99 -7.51 -63.26
C SER A 644 22.41 -8.37 -64.46
N LYS A 645 21.70 -8.21 -65.58
CA LYS A 645 22.26 -8.48 -66.90
C LYS A 645 22.69 -7.16 -67.50
#